data_AF-A0A814UG56-F1
#
_entry.id   AF-A0A814UG56-F1
#
_cell.length_a   1.000
_cell.length_b   1.000
_cell.length_c   1.000
_cell.angle_alpha   90.00
_cell.angle_beta   90.00
_cell.angle_gamma   90.00
#
_symmetry.space_group_name_H-M   'P 1'
#
loop_
_entity.id
_entity.type
_entity.pdbx_description
1 polymer ?
#
loop_
_entity_poly.entity_id
_entity_poly.type
_entity_poly.pdbx_seq_one_letter_code
_entity_poly.pdbx_strand_id
1 'polypeptide(L)'
;MDGDFDKYDSVAEFRMEPMNSDDDSVMSVSIENVGTSHSNANIDTQPKSISIPIFRCSKSHHSCVFCDEKDPCSTKVLSRIQRTMIFLKCGIIAAPGSRCCTSHLCEDGLTIKSFDHIRISKPDRWQIDSIEFQIFVEDIRVILFKQKKFDFDDPSCFSDEGYQTIVGLCKEQFNRLVNTVSSMRNSPVRSVRVAVAVFLAKLRLGLSNRVLAVLFNLENKRVVSRINNQVRKALMEDFVPYHLGLKHITRETAIEQHQTAIATILHTNKPNQLCVIADSTYLFIQKSSNNQLQRKSYSMHKHRNLVKPMILTTTDGYILCSLGTFFSDYNNNDATILNHCLYTNEQDIIHCLHKDDILIVDRGFRDVIPTIKNFGYQAAMPSFLNRREQLSIEDANYTRLVTKVRWVIESVNGQVKQWKYFSQAIQNSSLRFISNYLDITCAIINAFFPKPVSDIHAGAEIAYRMLEKIDQENNIQMHLCHISKERSDWKKYDAKMCIFPELSADDVRSLCCGSYQVKQAISYIQEHLTPSPLCDDEPEFIVELSSNDDNIVRARFSSRHINKKTYVTIIQHDIKNIEQPIIGWYCTCMSGRRDVGCCVHVAALLWHLGVCRAEIDPNDHPLSTRNIYLQIIDSIPFYDVQTSDDEDVTTDDEI
;
A
#
# COMPACT_ATOMS: atom_id res chain seq x y z
N MET A 1 -33.06 -27.59 46.65
CA MET A 1 -33.82 -28.13 45.51
C MET A 1 -32.93 -29.16 44.87
N ASP A 2 -33.15 -30.38 45.34
CA ASP A 2 -32.57 -31.62 44.86
C ASP A 2 -32.90 -31.86 43.38
N GLY A 3 -32.04 -32.62 42.70
CA GLY A 3 -32.23 -33.06 41.34
C GLY A 3 -31.10 -33.99 40.91
N ASP A 4 -31.38 -35.27 41.06
CA ASP A 4 -30.51 -36.44 41.03
C ASP A 4 -29.81 -36.78 39.69
N PHE A 5 -28.82 -37.65 39.91
CA PHE A 5 -27.94 -38.42 39.03
C PHE A 5 -28.61 -39.47 38.11
N ASP A 6 -27.75 -40.05 37.25
CA ASP A 6 -27.84 -41.30 36.45
C ASP A 6 -28.41 -41.16 35.01
N LYS A 7 -27.84 -41.72 33.91
CA LYS A 7 -26.81 -42.78 33.70
C LYS A 7 -26.48 -42.98 32.19
N TYR A 8 -25.31 -43.58 31.91
CA TYR A 8 -24.83 -44.31 30.69
C TYR A 8 -24.56 -43.47 29.40
N ASP A 9 -23.45 -43.58 28.66
CA ASP A 9 -22.72 -44.80 28.25
C ASP A 9 -21.21 -44.62 27.94
N SER A 10 -20.53 -45.78 27.99
CA SER A 10 -19.12 -46.16 27.81
C SER A 10 -18.19 -45.40 26.86
N VAL A 11 -16.96 -45.12 27.32
CA VAL A 11 -15.78 -44.83 26.48
C VAL A 11 -14.80 -46.01 26.61
N ALA A 12 -14.53 -46.70 25.51
CA ALA A 12 -13.46 -47.70 25.42
C ALA A 12 -12.11 -46.99 25.29
N GLU A 13 -11.25 -47.14 26.30
CA GLU A 13 -9.83 -46.78 26.24
C GLU A 13 -9.07 -47.78 25.37
N PHE A 14 -8.49 -47.32 24.26
CA PHE A 14 -7.47 -48.06 23.53
C PHE A 14 -6.09 -47.57 23.98
N ARG A 15 -5.44 -48.34 24.86
CA ARG A 15 -4.00 -48.26 25.13
C ARG A 15 -3.24 -48.79 23.91
N MET A 16 -2.37 -47.97 23.31
CA MET A 16 -1.28 -48.46 22.46
C MET A 16 -0.02 -48.56 23.31
N GLU A 17 0.50 -49.78 23.48
CA GLU A 17 1.83 -50.02 24.02
C GLU A 17 2.91 -49.65 22.99
N PRO A 18 4.10 -49.18 23.42
CA PRO A 18 5.20 -48.84 22.52
C PRO A 18 5.98 -50.09 22.10
N MET A 19 6.15 -50.31 20.78
CA MET A 19 7.15 -51.23 20.25
C MET A 19 8.51 -50.51 20.13
N ASN A 20 9.51 -51.03 20.83
CA ASN A 20 10.92 -50.79 20.55
C ASN A 20 11.34 -51.53 19.27
N SER A 21 12.17 -50.91 18.44
CA SER A 21 13.18 -51.61 17.65
C SER A 21 14.26 -50.63 17.22
N ASP A 22 15.41 -50.75 17.87
CA ASP A 22 16.71 -50.40 17.31
C ASP A 22 16.91 -51.15 15.98
N ASP A 23 17.32 -50.45 14.92
CA ASP A 23 18.27 -51.00 13.93
C ASP A 23 18.81 -49.88 13.02
N ASP A 24 20.04 -49.48 13.30
CA ASP A 24 20.89 -48.68 12.41
C ASP A 24 21.38 -49.58 11.26
N SER A 25 21.04 -49.25 10.02
CA SER A 25 21.86 -49.69 8.88
C SER A 25 21.89 -48.67 7.75
N VAL A 26 23.06 -48.05 7.64
CA VAL A 26 23.53 -47.28 6.48
C VAL A 26 23.82 -48.26 5.35
N MET A 27 23.13 -48.14 4.20
CA MET A 27 23.54 -48.82 2.97
C MET A 27 24.16 -47.83 1.98
N SER A 28 25.50 -47.87 1.93
CA SER A 28 26.35 -47.39 0.85
C SER A 28 26.17 -48.27 -0.39
N VAL A 29 25.88 -47.68 -1.55
CA VAL A 29 25.90 -48.39 -2.84
C VAL A 29 27.25 -48.16 -3.51
N SER A 30 28.04 -49.23 -3.59
CA SER A 30 29.30 -49.31 -4.34
C SER A 30 29.03 -49.34 -5.84
N ILE A 31 29.75 -48.54 -6.61
CA ILE A 31 29.77 -48.57 -8.07
C ILE A 31 30.76 -49.65 -8.50
N GLU A 32 30.28 -50.76 -9.06
CA GLU A 32 31.13 -51.71 -9.78
C GLU A 32 31.14 -51.40 -11.29
N ASN A 33 32.36 -51.43 -11.85
CA ASN A 33 32.69 -51.14 -13.24
C ASN A 33 32.02 -52.11 -14.22
N VAL A 34 31.33 -51.58 -15.22
CA VAL A 34 30.83 -52.35 -16.37
C VAL A 34 32.01 -52.64 -17.32
N GLY A 35 32.43 -53.90 -17.35
CA GLY A 35 33.31 -54.42 -18.39
C GLY A 35 32.59 -54.51 -19.74
N THR A 36 33.25 -54.02 -20.79
CA THR A 36 32.82 -54.11 -22.18
C THR A 36 32.92 -55.55 -22.71
N SER A 37 31.80 -56.15 -23.05
CA SER A 37 31.75 -57.30 -23.96
C SER A 37 30.70 -57.05 -25.04
N HIS A 38 31.17 -56.84 -26.27
CA HIS A 38 30.32 -56.79 -27.46
C HIS A 38 29.74 -58.17 -27.75
N SER A 39 28.42 -58.30 -27.59
CA SER A 39 27.64 -59.35 -28.23
C SER A 39 26.43 -58.71 -28.91
N ASN A 40 26.44 -58.74 -30.24
CA ASN A 40 25.28 -58.45 -31.07
C ASN A 40 24.14 -59.41 -30.70
N ALA A 41 23.17 -58.92 -29.95
CA ALA A 41 21.89 -59.59 -29.72
C ALA A 41 20.78 -58.66 -30.21
N ASN A 42 20.00 -59.15 -31.16
CA ASN A 42 18.77 -58.53 -31.65
C ASN A 42 17.96 -57.99 -30.45
N ILE A 43 17.69 -56.68 -30.46
CA ILE A 43 16.76 -56.06 -29.52
C ILE A 43 15.37 -56.58 -29.88
N ASP A 44 14.91 -57.53 -29.08
CA ASP A 44 13.53 -58.00 -29.05
C ASP A 44 12.62 -56.81 -28.74
N THR A 45 11.94 -56.28 -29.76
CA THR A 45 11.00 -55.16 -29.66
C THR A 45 9.65 -55.61 -29.11
N GLN A 46 9.65 -56.42 -28.05
CA GLN A 46 8.46 -56.63 -27.24
C GLN A 46 8.51 -55.67 -26.05
N PRO A 47 7.51 -54.80 -25.86
CA PRO A 47 7.44 -53.95 -24.69
C PRO A 47 7.46 -54.83 -23.43
N LYS A 48 8.49 -54.68 -22.60
CA LYS A 48 8.60 -55.41 -21.33
C LYS A 48 7.46 -54.93 -20.42
N SER A 49 6.40 -55.74 -20.32
CA SER A 49 5.28 -55.45 -19.43
C SER A 49 5.65 -55.81 -17.99
N ILE A 50 5.43 -54.87 -17.08
CA ILE A 50 5.64 -55.05 -15.65
C ILE A 50 4.27 -55.31 -15.00
N SER A 51 4.24 -56.32 -14.14
CA SER A 51 3.04 -56.73 -13.40
C SER A 51 3.04 -56.09 -12.02
N ILE A 52 2.23 -55.06 -11.80
CA ILE A 52 2.17 -54.30 -10.54
C ILE A 52 0.92 -54.72 -9.74
N PRO A 53 1.07 -55.19 -8.48
CA PRO A 53 -0.08 -55.50 -7.64
C PRO A 53 -0.69 -54.20 -7.10
N ILE A 54 -1.74 -53.71 -7.76
CA ILE A 54 -2.37 -52.44 -7.40
C ILE A 54 -3.89 -52.53 -7.57
N PHE A 55 -4.62 -51.78 -6.74
CA PHE A 55 -6.06 -51.71 -6.86
C PHE A 55 -6.45 -51.03 -8.17
N ARG A 56 -7.48 -51.55 -8.83
CA ARG A 56 -8.03 -50.95 -10.05
C ARG A 56 -9.53 -50.71 -9.93
N CYS A 57 -10.04 -49.78 -10.74
CA CYS A 57 -11.47 -49.63 -10.97
C CYS A 57 -12.05 -50.90 -11.65
N SER A 58 -13.36 -51.13 -11.52
CA SER A 58 -14.03 -52.21 -12.25
C SER A 58 -13.78 -52.09 -13.77
N LYS A 59 -13.57 -53.23 -14.46
CA LYS A 59 -13.38 -53.33 -15.92
C LYS A 59 -14.68 -53.10 -16.71
N SER A 60 -15.41 -52.04 -16.38
CA SER A 60 -16.60 -51.65 -17.13
C SER A 60 -16.25 -50.51 -18.07
N HIS A 61 -16.35 -50.76 -19.38
CA HIS A 61 -16.31 -49.71 -20.40
C HIS A 61 -17.68 -49.07 -20.64
N HIS A 62 -18.70 -49.51 -19.90
CA HIS A 62 -20.09 -49.13 -20.09
C HIS A 62 -20.68 -48.38 -18.90
N SER A 63 -19.95 -48.20 -17.81
CA SER A 63 -20.45 -47.52 -16.62
C SER A 63 -19.46 -46.55 -16.00
N CYS A 64 -19.98 -45.56 -15.28
CA CYS A 64 -19.17 -44.59 -14.54
C CYS A 64 -18.38 -45.27 -13.41
N VAL A 65 -17.08 -44.98 -13.31
CA VAL A 65 -16.19 -45.53 -12.26
C VAL A 65 -16.57 -45.14 -10.82
N PHE A 66 -17.41 -44.11 -10.63
CA PHE A 66 -17.79 -43.59 -9.32
C PHE A 66 -19.23 -43.95 -8.89
N CYS A 67 -20.19 -44.00 -9.81
CA CYS A 67 -21.61 -44.26 -9.46
C CYS A 67 -22.29 -45.39 -10.25
N ASP A 68 -21.57 -46.08 -11.13
CA ASP A 68 -22.10 -47.17 -11.97
C ASP A 68 -23.23 -46.75 -12.94
N GLU A 69 -23.41 -45.44 -13.18
CA GLU A 69 -24.29 -44.90 -14.22
C GLU A 69 -23.92 -45.50 -15.58
N LYS A 70 -24.90 -46.08 -16.27
CA LYS A 70 -24.69 -46.87 -17.51
C LYS A 70 -25.11 -46.13 -18.75
N ASP A 71 -25.75 -44.97 -18.61
CA ASP A 71 -26.17 -44.17 -19.76
C ASP A 71 -24.95 -43.67 -20.56
N PRO A 72 -24.79 -44.10 -21.83
CA PRO A 72 -23.68 -43.66 -22.68
C PRO A 72 -23.72 -42.15 -22.97
N CYS A 73 -24.90 -41.54 -22.96
CA CYS A 73 -25.09 -40.10 -23.21
C CYS A 73 -24.61 -39.25 -22.04
N SER A 74 -24.62 -39.79 -20.82
CA SER A 74 -24.20 -39.08 -19.61
C SER A 74 -22.74 -39.35 -19.22
N THR A 75 -22.03 -40.30 -19.88
CA THR A 75 -20.66 -40.70 -19.54
C THR A 75 -19.62 -40.33 -20.61
N LYS A 76 -18.48 -39.76 -20.17
CA LYS A 76 -17.31 -39.45 -21.01
C LYS A 76 -16.12 -40.32 -20.63
N VAL A 77 -15.24 -40.59 -21.59
CA VAL A 77 -13.98 -41.32 -21.34
C VAL A 77 -13.05 -40.42 -20.52
N LEU A 78 -12.48 -40.97 -19.45
CA LEU A 78 -11.53 -40.25 -18.61
C LEU A 78 -10.25 -39.96 -19.38
N SER A 79 -9.81 -38.69 -19.33
CA SER A 79 -8.53 -38.28 -19.87
C SER A 79 -7.37 -38.94 -19.12
N ARG A 80 -6.20 -38.98 -19.74
CA ARG A 80 -4.97 -39.48 -19.13
C ARG A 80 -4.68 -38.79 -17.77
N ILE A 81 -4.80 -37.47 -17.72
CA ILE A 81 -4.62 -36.65 -16.50
C ILE A 81 -5.65 -37.03 -15.41
N GLN A 82 -6.92 -37.21 -15.78
CA GLN A 82 -7.97 -37.57 -14.82
C GLN A 82 -7.75 -38.97 -14.24
N ARG A 83 -7.25 -39.93 -15.03
CA ARG A 83 -6.89 -41.27 -14.52
C ARG A 83 -5.71 -41.22 -13.54
N THR A 84 -4.69 -40.40 -13.84
CA THR A 84 -3.57 -40.18 -12.91
C THR A 84 -4.01 -39.47 -11.62
N MET A 85 -4.99 -38.55 -11.71
CA MET A 85 -5.59 -37.93 -10.52
C MET A 85 -6.32 -38.92 -9.62
N ILE A 86 -7.02 -39.92 -10.18
CA ILE A 86 -7.65 -41.02 -9.42
C ILE A 86 -6.59 -41.81 -8.66
N PHE A 87 -5.46 -42.12 -9.32
CA PHE A 87 -4.35 -42.80 -8.66
C PHE A 87 -3.76 -41.97 -7.52
N LEU A 88 -3.47 -40.70 -7.74
CA LEU A 88 -2.88 -39.81 -6.72
C LEU A 88 -3.80 -39.59 -5.52
N LYS A 89 -5.13 -39.65 -5.70
CA LYS A 89 -6.11 -39.42 -4.63
C LYS A 89 -6.58 -40.68 -3.92
N CYS A 90 -6.71 -41.79 -4.63
CA CYS A 90 -7.32 -43.02 -4.10
C CYS A 90 -6.36 -44.21 -4.06
N GLY A 91 -5.16 -44.11 -4.63
CA GLY A 91 -4.24 -45.25 -4.78
C GLY A 91 -4.74 -46.32 -5.75
N ILE A 92 -5.69 -45.97 -6.62
CA ILE A 92 -6.39 -46.90 -7.53
C ILE A 92 -6.13 -46.49 -8.98
N ILE A 93 -5.93 -47.47 -9.84
CA ILE A 93 -5.68 -47.24 -11.25
C ILE A 93 -6.96 -47.40 -12.07
N ALA A 94 -7.29 -46.35 -12.82
CA ALA A 94 -8.30 -46.39 -13.86
C ALA A 94 -7.63 -46.78 -15.19
N ALA A 95 -8.13 -47.83 -15.84
CA ALA A 95 -7.59 -48.30 -17.10
C ALA A 95 -7.91 -47.32 -18.25
N PRO A 96 -7.14 -47.33 -19.35
CA PRO A 96 -7.55 -46.66 -20.59
C PRO A 96 -8.97 -47.08 -20.99
N GLY A 97 -9.79 -46.10 -21.38
CA GLY A 97 -11.20 -46.33 -21.73
C GLY A 97 -12.17 -46.40 -20.54
N SER A 98 -11.71 -46.21 -19.29
CA SER A 98 -12.61 -45.99 -18.15
C SER A 98 -13.46 -44.75 -18.35
N ARG A 99 -14.75 -44.82 -17.98
CA ARG A 99 -15.72 -43.73 -18.21
C ARG A 99 -16.18 -43.10 -16.90
N CYS A 100 -16.60 -41.85 -16.98
CA CYS A 100 -17.08 -41.05 -15.86
C CYS A 100 -18.28 -40.21 -16.31
N CYS A 101 -19.35 -40.15 -15.50
CA CYS A 101 -20.48 -39.30 -15.84
C CYS A 101 -20.16 -37.82 -15.65
N THR A 102 -20.89 -36.95 -16.37
CA THR A 102 -20.66 -35.50 -16.38
C THR A 102 -20.81 -34.85 -15.00
N SER A 103 -21.63 -35.41 -14.11
CA SER A 103 -21.78 -34.94 -12.73
C SER A 103 -20.54 -35.13 -11.85
N HIS A 104 -19.61 -35.99 -12.26
CA HIS A 104 -18.33 -36.23 -11.57
C HIS A 104 -17.14 -35.53 -12.23
N LEU A 105 -17.37 -34.83 -13.35
CA LEU A 105 -16.37 -34.08 -14.09
C LEU A 105 -16.46 -32.58 -13.76
N CYS A 106 -15.32 -31.89 -13.71
CA CYS A 106 -15.24 -30.44 -13.88
C CYS A 106 -14.35 -30.14 -15.09
N GLU A 107 -14.28 -28.87 -15.54
CA GLU A 107 -13.66 -28.44 -16.81
C GLU A 107 -12.41 -29.25 -17.19
N ASP A 108 -11.42 -29.35 -16.30
CA ASP A 108 -10.18 -30.12 -16.52
C ASP A 108 -9.92 -31.22 -15.46
N GLY A 109 -10.91 -31.59 -14.64
CA GLY A 109 -10.69 -32.39 -13.44
C GLY A 109 -11.87 -33.26 -12.99
N LEU A 110 -11.77 -33.74 -11.75
CA LEU A 110 -12.79 -34.56 -11.08
C LEU A 110 -13.34 -33.80 -9.87
N THR A 111 -14.65 -33.90 -9.63
CA THR A 111 -15.27 -33.21 -8.48
C THR A 111 -14.89 -33.90 -7.17
N ILE A 112 -14.70 -33.12 -6.09
CA ILE A 112 -14.23 -33.61 -4.77
C ILE A 112 -15.14 -34.72 -4.21
N LYS A 113 -16.46 -34.64 -4.42
CA LYS A 113 -17.45 -35.62 -3.97
C LYS A 113 -17.37 -36.98 -4.69
N SER A 114 -16.64 -37.06 -5.81
CA SER A 114 -16.52 -38.29 -6.60
C SER A 114 -15.65 -39.35 -5.91
N PHE A 115 -14.67 -38.94 -5.09
CA PHE A 115 -13.66 -39.84 -4.56
C PHE A 115 -14.12 -40.72 -3.39
N ASP A 116 -15.25 -40.39 -2.74
CA ASP A 116 -15.82 -41.13 -1.62
C ASP A 116 -16.57 -42.42 -2.03
N HIS A 117 -16.82 -42.60 -3.33
CA HIS A 117 -17.68 -43.67 -3.87
C HIS A 117 -17.00 -44.57 -4.91
N ILE A 118 -15.68 -44.48 -5.08
CA ILE A 118 -14.97 -45.25 -6.10
C ILE A 118 -15.06 -46.77 -5.83
N ARG A 119 -15.51 -47.54 -6.84
CA ARG A 119 -15.58 -49.00 -6.73
C ARG A 119 -14.20 -49.62 -6.84
N ILE A 120 -13.69 -50.09 -5.70
CA ILE A 120 -12.43 -50.81 -5.60
C ILE A 120 -12.66 -52.28 -5.98
N SER A 121 -12.00 -52.76 -7.04
CA SER A 121 -11.91 -54.21 -7.26
C SER A 121 -10.80 -54.81 -6.38
N LYS A 122 -10.87 -56.12 -6.06
CA LYS A 122 -9.77 -56.82 -5.37
C LYS A 122 -8.43 -56.51 -6.04
N PRO A 123 -7.30 -56.44 -5.30
CA PRO A 123 -6.02 -56.12 -5.89
C PRO A 123 -5.75 -57.13 -7.00
N ASP A 124 -5.66 -56.63 -8.23
CA ASP A 124 -5.37 -57.42 -9.41
C ASP A 124 -4.02 -56.96 -9.97
N ARG A 125 -3.31 -57.86 -10.63
CA ARG A 125 -2.02 -57.52 -11.23
C ARG A 125 -2.25 -56.68 -12.48
N TRP A 126 -1.95 -55.38 -12.43
CA TRP A 126 -2.00 -54.52 -13.61
C TRP A 126 -0.75 -54.75 -14.44
N GLN A 127 -0.95 -55.14 -15.70
CA GLN A 127 0.12 -55.20 -16.68
C GLN A 127 0.24 -53.82 -17.31
N ILE A 128 1.36 -53.15 -17.06
CA ILE A 128 1.70 -51.88 -17.67
C ILE A 128 2.95 -52.07 -18.52
N ASP A 129 2.92 -51.59 -19.76
CA ASP A 129 4.13 -51.60 -20.58
C ASP A 129 5.09 -50.46 -20.20
N SER A 130 6.34 -50.55 -20.65
CA SER A 130 7.37 -49.57 -20.34
C SER A 130 7.03 -48.14 -20.80
N ILE A 131 6.27 -48.00 -21.88
CA ILE A 131 5.89 -46.71 -22.46
C ILE A 131 4.76 -46.08 -21.64
N GLU A 132 3.73 -46.86 -21.30
CA GLU A 132 2.61 -46.44 -20.46
C GLU A 132 3.10 -46.10 -19.05
N PHE A 133 4.07 -46.84 -18.50
CA PHE A 133 4.68 -46.51 -17.21
C PHE A 133 5.46 -45.20 -17.25
N GLN A 134 6.28 -44.97 -18.28
CA GLN A 134 7.00 -43.71 -18.46
C GLN A 134 6.04 -42.52 -18.55
N ILE A 135 4.97 -42.68 -19.34
CA ILE A 135 3.87 -41.72 -19.49
C ILE A 135 3.22 -41.42 -18.13
N PHE A 136 2.90 -42.45 -17.36
CA PHE A 136 2.24 -42.32 -16.07
C PHE A 136 3.12 -41.61 -15.03
N VAL A 137 4.41 -41.95 -14.97
CA VAL A 137 5.39 -41.27 -14.11
C VAL A 137 5.53 -39.80 -14.51
N GLU A 138 5.55 -39.50 -15.81
CA GLU A 138 5.60 -38.11 -16.31
C GLU A 138 4.34 -37.33 -15.94
N ASP A 139 3.16 -37.94 -16.00
CA ASP A 139 1.92 -37.29 -15.53
C ASP A 139 1.94 -37.01 -14.03
N ILE A 140 2.41 -37.98 -13.24
CA ILE A 140 2.58 -37.80 -11.79
C ILE A 140 3.50 -36.61 -11.53
N ARG A 141 4.64 -36.54 -12.23
CA ARG A 141 5.59 -35.43 -12.14
C ARG A 141 4.93 -34.10 -12.47
N VAL A 142 4.22 -34.01 -13.59
CA VAL A 142 3.53 -32.78 -14.04
C VAL A 142 2.43 -32.36 -13.08
N ILE A 143 1.62 -33.30 -12.58
CA ILE A 143 0.51 -33.01 -11.66
C ILE A 143 1.06 -32.54 -10.30
N LEU A 144 2.08 -33.23 -9.76
CA LEU A 144 2.71 -32.84 -8.50
C LEU A 144 3.45 -31.50 -8.62
N PHE A 145 4.11 -31.24 -9.75
CA PHE A 145 4.72 -29.94 -10.04
C PHE A 145 3.69 -28.81 -10.03
N LYS A 146 2.53 -29.03 -10.66
CA LYS A 146 1.40 -28.07 -10.66
C LYS A 146 0.75 -27.87 -9.27
N GLN A 147 1.01 -28.73 -8.28
CA GLN A 147 0.47 -28.59 -6.92
C GLN A 147 1.31 -27.64 -6.03
N LYS A 148 2.59 -27.40 -6.33
CA LYS A 148 3.43 -26.44 -5.60
C LYS A 148 3.25 -25.03 -6.12
N LYS A 149 2.11 -24.40 -5.82
CA LYS A 149 1.79 -23.04 -6.28
C LYS A 149 2.45 -21.92 -5.47
N PHE A 150 3.18 -22.24 -4.39
CA PHE A 150 3.76 -21.25 -3.48
C PHE A 150 5.20 -21.60 -3.05
N ASP A 151 6.04 -21.97 -4.04
CA ASP A 151 7.44 -22.33 -3.80
C ASP A 151 8.37 -21.22 -4.31
N PHE A 152 9.00 -20.50 -3.37
CA PHE A 152 9.96 -19.45 -3.72
C PHE A 152 11.34 -19.99 -4.09
N ASP A 153 11.64 -21.27 -3.82
CA ASP A 153 12.90 -21.89 -4.26
C ASP A 153 12.89 -22.20 -5.76
N ASP A 154 11.71 -22.32 -6.38
CA ASP A 154 11.54 -22.42 -7.81
C ASP A 154 11.32 -21.03 -8.45
N PRO A 155 12.31 -20.49 -9.19
CA PRO A 155 12.20 -19.18 -9.81
C PRO A 155 11.12 -19.10 -10.90
N SER A 156 10.58 -20.23 -11.37
CA SER A 156 9.50 -20.31 -12.37
C SER A 156 8.09 -20.29 -11.76
N CYS A 157 7.97 -20.43 -10.44
CA CYS A 157 6.68 -20.52 -9.75
C CYS A 157 5.86 -19.22 -9.84
N PHE A 158 6.54 -18.07 -9.97
CA PHE A 158 5.90 -16.74 -9.99
C PHE A 158 6.51 -15.83 -11.06
N SER A 159 5.64 -15.01 -11.68
CA SER A 159 6.06 -13.83 -12.45
C SER A 159 6.54 -12.71 -11.53
N ASP A 160 7.15 -11.66 -12.08
CA ASP A 160 7.54 -10.46 -11.30
C ASP A 160 6.35 -9.81 -10.61
N GLU A 161 5.19 -9.75 -11.27
CA GLU A 161 3.94 -9.29 -10.67
C GLU A 161 3.51 -10.17 -9.48
N GLY A 162 3.72 -11.49 -9.58
CA GLY A 162 3.50 -12.44 -8.49
C GLY A 162 4.41 -12.17 -7.29
N TYR A 163 5.70 -11.91 -7.53
CA TYR A 163 6.64 -11.49 -6.48
C TYR A 163 6.22 -10.16 -5.84
N GLN A 164 5.90 -9.14 -6.64
CA GLN A 164 5.46 -7.82 -6.12
C GLN A 164 4.16 -7.94 -5.32
N THR A 165 3.21 -8.76 -5.77
CA THR A 165 1.94 -9.00 -5.09
C THR A 165 2.16 -9.69 -3.73
N ILE A 166 2.94 -10.77 -3.71
CA ILE A 166 3.07 -11.62 -2.53
C ILE A 166 4.04 -11.04 -1.52
N VAL A 167 5.24 -10.62 -1.95
CA VAL A 167 6.33 -10.20 -1.06
C VAL A 167 6.61 -8.70 -1.13
N GLY A 168 6.00 -7.96 -2.05
CA GLY A 168 6.15 -6.50 -2.16
C GLY A 168 7.38 -6.05 -2.96
N LEU A 169 8.12 -6.97 -3.57
CA LEU A 169 9.36 -6.71 -4.30
C LEU A 169 9.34 -7.43 -5.64
N CYS A 170 10.00 -6.91 -6.68
CA CYS A 170 10.24 -7.70 -7.90
C CYS A 170 11.24 -8.83 -7.62
N LYS A 171 11.38 -9.78 -8.54
CA LYS A 171 12.26 -10.94 -8.35
C LYS A 171 13.71 -10.56 -8.10
N GLU A 172 14.23 -9.55 -8.81
CA GLU A 172 15.60 -9.08 -8.63
C GLU A 172 15.82 -8.45 -7.24
N GLN A 173 14.94 -7.53 -6.83
CA GLN A 173 14.99 -6.89 -5.52
C GLN A 173 14.90 -7.93 -4.39
N PHE A 174 13.99 -8.89 -4.52
CA PHE A 174 13.87 -10.00 -3.56
C PHE A 174 15.15 -10.83 -3.49
N ASN A 175 15.79 -11.14 -4.63
CA ASN A 175 17.07 -11.85 -4.64
C ASN A 175 18.16 -11.05 -3.93
N ARG A 176 18.25 -9.74 -4.19
CA ARG A 176 19.21 -8.85 -3.52
C ARG A 176 19.03 -8.87 -2.00
N LEU A 177 17.79 -8.75 -1.52
CA LEU A 177 17.48 -8.84 -0.09
C LEU A 177 17.83 -10.22 0.50
N VAL A 178 17.49 -11.32 -0.17
CA VAL A 178 17.82 -12.67 0.33
C VAL A 178 19.34 -12.87 0.41
N ASN A 179 20.09 -12.31 -0.54
CA ASN A 179 21.55 -12.42 -0.57
C ASN A 179 22.24 -11.63 0.54
N THR A 180 21.60 -10.64 1.17
CA THR A 180 22.17 -9.97 2.34
C THR A 180 22.09 -10.83 3.59
N VAL A 181 21.14 -11.77 3.68
CA VAL A 181 20.87 -12.57 4.88
C VAL A 181 21.97 -13.61 5.11
N SER A 182 22.98 -13.22 5.90
CA SER A 182 24.18 -14.01 6.19
C SER A 182 24.14 -14.72 7.53
N SER A 183 23.34 -14.25 8.49
CA SER A 183 23.21 -14.79 9.85
C SER A 183 22.27 -16.00 9.94
N MET A 184 21.47 -16.28 8.90
CA MET A 184 20.58 -17.44 8.83
C MET A 184 21.20 -18.58 7.99
N ARG A 185 20.82 -19.83 8.30
CA ARG A 185 21.17 -21.02 7.52
C ARG A 185 19.91 -21.71 7.01
N ASN A 186 20.06 -22.45 5.91
CA ASN A 186 19.04 -23.37 5.41
C ASN A 186 18.78 -24.46 6.47
N SER A 187 17.55 -24.98 6.50
CA SER A 187 17.20 -26.16 7.30
C SER A 187 16.66 -27.26 6.39
N PRO A 188 16.56 -28.52 6.87
CA PRO A 188 16.00 -29.61 6.08
C PRO A 188 14.55 -29.37 5.60
N VAL A 189 13.82 -28.47 6.28
CA VAL A 189 12.41 -28.21 6.03
C VAL A 189 12.20 -26.95 5.19
N ARG A 190 13.21 -26.07 5.06
CA ARG A 190 13.10 -24.80 4.33
C ARG A 190 14.44 -24.16 4.00
N SER A 191 14.48 -23.43 2.89
CA SER A 191 15.56 -22.50 2.61
C SER A 191 15.42 -21.18 3.38
N VAL A 192 16.50 -20.39 3.40
CA VAL A 192 16.47 -18.98 3.83
C VAL A 192 15.54 -18.17 2.92
N ARG A 193 15.56 -18.45 1.61
CA ARG A 193 14.74 -17.78 0.60
C ARG A 193 13.23 -17.90 0.90
N VAL A 194 12.74 -19.13 1.11
CA VAL A 194 11.33 -19.37 1.48
C VAL A 194 11.00 -18.72 2.82
N ALA A 195 11.93 -18.73 3.78
CA ALA A 195 11.71 -18.10 5.07
C ALA A 195 11.50 -16.58 4.97
N VAL A 196 12.36 -15.90 4.19
CA VAL A 196 12.22 -14.47 3.89
C VAL A 196 10.88 -14.23 3.16
N ALA A 197 10.52 -15.06 2.19
CA ALA A 197 9.22 -14.95 1.51
C ALA A 197 8.03 -15.06 2.45
N VAL A 198 8.02 -16.02 3.39
CA VAL A 198 6.97 -16.17 4.42
C VAL A 198 6.85 -14.90 5.26
N PHE A 199 7.99 -14.33 5.67
CA PHE A 199 8.03 -13.13 6.49
C PHE A 199 7.52 -11.89 5.71
N LEU A 200 7.99 -11.70 4.48
CA LEU A 200 7.54 -10.58 3.65
C LEU A 200 6.07 -10.72 3.27
N ALA A 201 5.59 -11.91 2.95
CA ALA A 201 4.17 -12.16 2.70
C ALA A 201 3.31 -11.81 3.93
N LYS A 202 3.81 -12.04 5.14
CA LYS A 202 3.15 -11.58 6.37
C LYS A 202 3.02 -10.06 6.41
N LEU A 203 4.10 -9.33 6.14
CA LEU A 203 4.12 -7.87 6.21
C LEU A 203 3.31 -7.24 5.07
N ARG A 204 3.53 -7.71 3.84
CA ARG A 204 2.92 -7.18 2.62
C ARG A 204 1.42 -7.44 2.58
N LEU A 205 1.01 -8.68 2.85
CA LEU A 205 -0.40 -9.11 2.73
C LEU A 205 -1.17 -9.06 4.07
N GLY A 206 -0.49 -8.89 5.20
CA GLY A 206 -1.14 -8.85 6.51
C GLY A 206 -1.66 -10.20 7.01
N LEU A 207 -1.18 -11.31 6.45
CA LEU A 207 -1.78 -12.63 6.71
C LEU A 207 -1.51 -13.18 8.12
N SER A 208 -2.47 -13.97 8.62
CA SER A 208 -2.30 -14.71 9.86
C SER A 208 -1.31 -15.87 9.69
N ASN A 209 -0.63 -16.26 10.78
CA ASN A 209 0.30 -17.40 10.75
C ASN A 209 -0.38 -18.73 10.35
N ARG A 210 -1.70 -18.87 10.51
CA ARG A 210 -2.44 -20.05 10.05
C ARG A 210 -2.56 -20.09 8.54
N VAL A 211 -2.90 -18.96 7.93
CA VAL A 211 -3.02 -18.83 6.46
C VAL A 211 -1.65 -19.02 5.82
N LEU A 212 -0.60 -18.39 6.36
CA LEU A 212 0.76 -18.58 5.88
C LEU A 212 1.23 -20.04 5.97
N ALA A 213 0.83 -20.76 7.02
CA ALA A 213 1.16 -22.18 7.13
C ALA A 213 0.52 -23.00 6.01
N VAL A 214 -0.73 -22.70 5.64
CA VAL A 214 -1.42 -23.36 4.51
C VAL A 214 -0.77 -22.97 3.19
N LEU A 215 -0.55 -21.68 2.92
CA LEU A 215 -0.02 -21.20 1.64
C LEU A 215 1.37 -21.77 1.34
N PHE A 216 2.26 -21.77 2.33
CA PHE A 216 3.64 -22.27 2.18
C PHE A 216 3.80 -23.75 2.54
N ASN A 217 2.69 -24.49 2.70
CA ASN A 217 2.68 -25.91 3.06
C ASN A 217 3.57 -26.24 4.29
N LEU A 218 3.47 -25.42 5.32
CA LEU A 218 4.19 -25.59 6.59
C LEU A 218 3.29 -26.28 7.62
N GLU A 219 3.90 -27.11 8.46
CA GLU A 219 3.21 -27.99 9.41
C GLU A 219 2.14 -27.27 10.25
N ASN A 220 2.45 -26.09 10.80
CA ASN A 220 1.52 -25.33 11.65
C ASN A 220 1.93 -23.87 11.86
N LYS A 221 1.03 -23.09 12.48
CA LYS A 221 1.25 -21.67 12.83
C LYS A 221 2.48 -21.41 13.74
N ARG A 222 2.93 -22.40 14.51
CA ARG A 222 4.10 -22.27 15.40
C ARG A 222 5.40 -22.31 14.61
N VAL A 223 5.45 -23.08 13.52
CA VAL A 223 6.57 -23.06 12.55
C VAL A 223 6.69 -21.67 11.94
N VAL A 224 5.60 -21.10 11.43
CA VAL A 224 5.59 -19.73 10.87
C VAL A 224 6.06 -18.70 11.89
N SER A 225 5.62 -18.79 13.15
CA SER A 225 6.08 -17.89 14.21
C SER A 225 7.59 -17.99 14.45
N ARG A 226 8.16 -19.20 14.42
CA ARG A 226 9.61 -19.42 14.55
C ARG A 226 10.37 -18.84 13.34
N ILE A 227 9.86 -19.04 12.13
CA ILE A 227 10.39 -18.46 10.90
C ILE A 227 10.46 -16.94 11.01
N ASN A 228 9.32 -16.29 11.32
CA ASN A 228 9.26 -14.84 11.42
C ASN A 228 10.25 -14.29 12.45
N ASN A 229 10.41 -14.98 13.59
CA ASN A 229 11.36 -14.57 14.62
C ASN A 229 12.82 -14.69 14.16
N GLN A 230 13.16 -15.74 13.41
CA GLN A 230 14.51 -15.92 12.87
C GLN A 230 14.79 -14.90 11.76
N VAL A 231 13.85 -14.68 10.84
CA VAL A 231 14.00 -13.73 9.74
C VAL A 231 14.09 -12.30 10.27
N ARG A 232 13.25 -11.93 11.24
CA ARG A 232 13.32 -10.63 11.93
C ARG A 232 14.72 -10.39 12.49
N LYS A 233 15.26 -11.34 13.25
CA LYS A 233 16.60 -11.19 13.85
C LYS A 233 17.66 -11.03 12.75
N ALA A 234 17.60 -11.89 11.73
CA ALA A 234 18.57 -11.88 10.66
C ALA A 234 18.54 -10.57 9.85
N LEU A 235 17.36 -10.07 9.48
CA LEU A 235 17.25 -8.79 8.75
C LEU A 235 17.65 -7.58 9.60
N MET A 236 17.36 -7.60 10.91
CA MET A 236 17.82 -6.53 11.81
C MET A 236 19.36 -6.48 11.95
N GLU A 237 20.03 -7.61 11.76
CA GLU A 237 21.50 -7.71 11.84
C GLU A 237 22.16 -7.46 10.49
N ASP A 238 21.67 -8.12 9.44
CA ASP A 238 22.33 -8.21 8.14
C ASP A 238 21.88 -7.13 7.12
N PHE A 239 20.71 -6.51 7.31
CA PHE A 239 20.10 -5.64 6.30
C PHE A 239 19.80 -4.23 6.82
N VAL A 240 19.09 -4.11 7.94
CA VAL A 240 18.65 -2.81 8.48
C VAL A 240 19.80 -1.81 8.69
N PRO A 241 20.96 -2.19 9.27
CA PRO A 241 22.06 -1.23 9.49
C PRO A 241 22.67 -0.64 8.21
N TYR A 242 22.39 -1.24 7.04
CA TYR A 242 22.86 -0.79 5.74
C TYR A 242 21.84 0.04 4.96
N HIS A 243 20.66 0.31 5.54
CA HIS A 243 19.58 1.02 4.85
C HIS A 243 18.74 1.92 5.76
N LEU A 244 18.94 1.86 7.09
CA LEU A 244 18.18 2.64 8.06
C LEU A 244 19.02 2.92 9.31
N GLY A 245 18.72 4.03 9.97
CA GLY A 245 19.34 4.44 11.22
C GLY A 245 20.31 5.59 10.99
N LEU A 246 20.43 6.46 11.99
CA LEU A 246 21.17 7.71 11.89
C LEU A 246 22.69 7.56 11.70
N LYS A 247 23.21 6.33 11.89
CA LYS A 247 24.63 5.99 11.70
C LYS A 247 24.94 5.40 10.33
N HIS A 248 23.90 5.03 9.57
CA HIS A 248 24.08 4.40 8.26
C HIS A 248 24.47 5.43 7.19
N ILE A 249 23.88 6.63 7.25
CA ILE A 249 24.09 7.70 6.27
C ILE A 249 24.93 8.82 6.89
N THR A 250 25.87 9.37 6.13
CA THR A 250 26.62 10.56 6.56
C THR A 250 25.78 11.80 6.36
N ARG A 251 26.09 12.86 7.11
CA ARG A 251 25.41 14.15 6.99
C ARG A 251 25.57 14.73 5.60
N GLU A 252 26.78 14.66 5.05
CA GLU A 252 27.13 15.18 3.72
C GLU A 252 26.29 14.46 2.66
N THR A 253 26.18 13.13 2.74
CA THR A 253 25.30 12.35 1.85
C THR A 253 23.83 12.75 2.00
N ALA A 254 23.33 12.96 3.22
CA ALA A 254 21.95 13.37 3.45
C ALA A 254 21.63 14.74 2.82
N ILE A 255 22.57 15.69 2.86
CA ILE A 255 22.39 17.01 2.25
C ILE A 255 22.56 16.93 0.73
N GLU A 256 23.61 16.28 0.24
CA GLU A 256 23.95 16.27 -1.19
C GLU A 256 23.03 15.39 -2.04
N GLN A 257 22.51 14.29 -1.48
CA GLN A 257 21.76 13.28 -2.25
C GLN A 257 20.28 13.16 -1.86
N HIS A 258 19.86 13.79 -0.77
CA HIS A 258 18.52 13.60 -0.20
C HIS A 258 17.82 14.89 0.25
N GLN A 259 18.48 16.04 0.16
CA GLN A 259 17.85 17.34 0.39
C GLN A 259 17.41 17.96 -0.93
N THR A 260 16.14 18.32 -1.04
CA THR A 260 15.59 18.92 -2.25
C THR A 260 15.98 20.39 -2.38
N ALA A 261 16.08 20.87 -3.62
CA ALA A 261 16.31 22.26 -3.96
C ALA A 261 15.19 23.14 -3.38
N ILE A 262 13.94 22.68 -3.43
CA ILE A 262 12.79 23.36 -2.81
C ILE A 262 13.04 23.59 -1.32
N ALA A 263 13.38 22.55 -0.56
CA ALA A 263 13.61 22.70 0.88
C ALA A 263 14.80 23.60 1.19
N THR A 264 15.87 23.50 0.39
CA THR A 264 17.07 24.33 0.53
C THR A 264 16.73 25.80 0.31
N ILE A 265 16.07 26.14 -0.81
CA ILE A 265 15.72 27.53 -1.15
C ILE A 265 14.72 28.12 -0.15
N LEU A 266 13.73 27.34 0.29
CA LEU A 266 12.64 27.86 1.12
C LEU A 266 12.98 27.96 2.61
N HIS A 267 13.85 27.09 3.15
CA HIS A 267 14.03 26.96 4.61
C HIS A 267 15.47 27.10 5.10
N THR A 268 16.49 27.09 4.22
CA THR A 268 17.89 27.23 4.64
C THR A 268 18.44 28.62 4.36
N ASN A 269 19.37 29.08 5.20
CA ASN A 269 20.03 30.38 5.09
C ASN A 269 21.56 30.29 5.25
N LYS A 270 22.11 29.10 5.51
CA LYS A 270 23.54 28.81 5.65
C LYS A 270 23.90 27.58 4.82
N PRO A 271 25.15 27.50 4.33
CA PRO A 271 25.64 26.27 3.73
C PRO A 271 25.60 25.13 4.77
N ASN A 272 25.34 23.91 4.31
CA ASN A 272 25.34 22.68 5.11
C ASN A 272 24.26 22.60 6.21
N GLN A 273 23.15 23.31 6.08
CA GLN A 273 21.96 23.07 6.92
C GLN A 273 21.17 21.88 6.39
N LEU A 274 20.83 20.96 7.29
CA LEU A 274 19.99 19.81 7.00
C LEU A 274 18.54 20.10 7.37
N CYS A 275 17.62 19.84 6.44
CA CYS A 275 16.19 19.84 6.66
C CYS A 275 15.70 18.41 6.92
N VAL A 276 15.11 18.18 8.08
CA VAL A 276 14.50 16.89 8.46
C VAL A 276 13.02 17.08 8.73
N ILE A 277 12.19 16.21 8.16
CA ILE A 277 10.75 16.19 8.38
C ILE A 277 10.44 15.11 9.43
N ALA A 278 9.64 15.44 10.43
CA ALA A 278 9.21 14.50 11.47
C ALA A 278 7.69 14.44 11.56
N ASP A 279 7.15 13.23 11.56
CA ASP A 279 5.73 13.00 11.79
C ASP A 279 5.45 11.63 12.44
N SER A 280 4.40 11.57 13.25
CA SER A 280 3.91 10.33 13.84
C SER A 280 2.90 9.67 12.91
N THR A 281 2.98 8.35 12.73
CA THR A 281 1.89 7.58 12.10
C THR A 281 1.14 6.71 13.12
N TYR A 282 -0.06 6.25 12.75
CA TYR A 282 -0.94 5.47 13.64
C TYR A 282 -0.92 4.00 13.27
N LEU A 283 -0.36 3.11 14.11
CA LEU A 283 -0.45 1.67 13.92
C LEU A 283 -1.59 1.09 14.76
N PHE A 284 -2.69 0.68 14.12
CA PHE A 284 -3.83 0.12 14.85
C PHE A 284 -3.48 -1.23 15.48
N ILE A 285 -3.97 -1.47 16.69
CA ILE A 285 -3.79 -2.73 17.41
C ILE A 285 -5.14 -3.28 17.85
N GLN A 286 -5.18 -4.58 18.14
CA GLN A 286 -6.38 -5.21 18.68
C GLN A 286 -6.69 -4.68 20.08
N LYS A 287 -7.97 -4.50 20.39
CA LYS A 287 -8.42 -4.24 21.77
C LYS A 287 -7.90 -5.37 22.68
N SER A 288 -7.19 -4.98 23.74
CA SER A 288 -6.68 -5.93 24.73
C SER A 288 -7.71 -6.20 25.82
N SER A 289 -7.74 -7.42 26.35
CA SER A 289 -8.45 -7.74 27.60
C SER A 289 -7.70 -7.22 28.84
N ASN A 290 -6.42 -6.86 28.70
CA ASN A 290 -5.69 -6.15 29.74
C ASN A 290 -6.14 -4.69 29.76
N ASN A 291 -6.91 -4.33 30.78
CA ASN A 291 -7.47 -2.99 30.97
C ASN A 291 -6.42 -1.87 30.98
N GLN A 292 -5.21 -2.13 31.50
CA GLN A 292 -4.13 -1.14 31.51
C GLN A 292 -3.60 -0.88 30.10
N LEU A 293 -3.30 -1.94 29.36
CA LEU A 293 -2.88 -1.83 27.95
C LEU A 293 -3.98 -1.18 27.11
N GLN A 294 -5.23 -1.56 27.32
CA GLN A 294 -6.36 -0.98 26.61
C GLN A 294 -6.46 0.53 26.84
N ARG A 295 -6.36 1.00 28.10
CA ARG A 295 -6.39 2.44 28.41
C ARG A 295 -5.20 3.18 27.81
N LYS A 296 -3.99 2.63 27.94
CA LYS A 296 -2.77 3.27 27.43
C LYS A 296 -2.75 3.37 25.91
N SER A 297 -3.27 2.37 25.21
CA SER A 297 -3.27 2.35 23.75
C SER A 297 -4.52 2.95 23.11
N TYR A 298 -5.49 3.46 23.85
CA TYR A 298 -6.72 4.00 23.26
C TYR A 298 -6.52 5.45 22.83
N SER A 299 -6.71 5.74 21.55
CA SER A 299 -6.68 7.10 21.01
C SER A 299 -8.10 7.68 21.02
N MET A 300 -8.25 8.83 21.69
CA MET A 300 -9.51 9.58 21.65
C MET A 300 -9.79 10.16 20.27
N HIS A 301 -8.74 10.63 19.57
CA HIS A 301 -8.85 11.20 18.21
C HIS A 301 -9.27 10.16 17.17
N LYS A 302 -8.72 8.94 17.22
CA LYS A 302 -9.05 7.88 16.24
C LYS A 302 -10.12 6.89 16.74
N HIS A 303 -10.65 7.11 17.94
CA HIS A 303 -11.63 6.25 18.61
C HIS A 303 -11.27 4.74 18.57
N ARG A 304 -9.98 4.42 18.67
CA ARG A 304 -9.46 3.06 18.48
C ARG A 304 -8.14 2.84 19.21
N ASN A 305 -7.84 1.58 19.53
CA ASN A 305 -6.55 1.19 20.08
C ASN A 305 -5.43 1.25 19.01
N LEU A 306 -4.34 1.95 19.31
CA LEU A 306 -3.19 2.12 18.43
C LEU A 306 -1.88 2.37 19.20
N VAL A 307 -0.76 2.25 18.50
CA VAL A 307 0.56 2.73 18.92
C VAL A 307 1.12 3.69 17.86
N LYS A 308 2.03 4.57 18.26
CA LYS A 308 2.61 5.61 17.41
C LYS A 308 4.11 5.46 17.29
N PRO A 309 4.66 5.10 16.12
CA PRO A 309 6.04 5.42 15.77
C PRO A 309 6.13 6.87 15.27
N MET A 310 7.28 7.50 15.52
CA MET A 310 7.68 8.77 14.91
C MET A 310 8.68 8.47 13.80
N ILE A 311 8.40 8.91 12.57
CA ILE A 311 9.30 8.69 11.43
C ILE A 311 10.00 10.00 11.11
N LEU A 312 11.32 9.92 10.90
CA LEU A 312 12.14 11.03 10.45
C LEU A 312 12.61 10.77 9.03
N THR A 313 12.44 11.75 8.14
CA THR A 313 12.89 11.67 6.75
C THR A 313 13.66 12.92 6.34
N THR A 314 14.48 12.77 5.32
CA THR A 314 14.95 13.89 4.51
C THR A 314 13.80 14.46 3.66
N THR A 315 14.09 15.50 2.89
CA THR A 315 13.07 16.24 2.12
C THR A 315 12.77 15.63 0.75
N ASP A 316 13.48 14.57 0.35
CA ASP A 316 13.10 13.71 -0.78
C ASP A 316 12.29 12.46 -0.36
N GLY A 317 12.24 12.19 0.96
CA GLY A 317 11.52 11.08 1.57
C GLY A 317 12.40 9.88 1.93
N TYR A 318 13.72 9.99 1.86
CA TYR A 318 14.60 8.97 2.41
C TYR A 318 14.45 8.90 3.94
N ILE A 319 14.17 7.69 4.45
CA ILE A 319 13.85 7.47 5.86
C ILE A 319 15.15 7.41 6.66
N LEU A 320 15.35 8.35 7.57
CA LEU A 320 16.53 8.40 8.42
C LEU A 320 16.42 7.36 9.56
N CYS A 321 15.29 7.37 10.27
CA CYS A 321 14.99 6.41 11.33
C CYS A 321 13.50 6.37 11.68
N SER A 322 13.12 5.35 12.45
CA SER A 322 11.84 5.30 13.15
C SER A 322 12.07 5.27 14.67
N LEU A 323 11.44 6.17 15.42
CA LEU A 323 11.54 6.29 16.87
C LEU A 323 10.29 5.72 17.55
N GLY A 324 10.45 5.16 18.75
CA GLY A 324 9.39 4.47 19.48
C GLY A 324 9.28 2.96 19.15
N THR A 325 8.11 2.32 19.26
CA THR A 325 6.74 2.87 19.30
C THR A 325 6.24 3.33 20.67
N PHE A 326 5.43 4.39 20.69
CA PHE A 326 4.77 4.94 21.87
C PHE A 326 3.29 4.54 21.96
N PHE A 327 2.75 4.56 23.17
CA PHE A 327 1.31 4.41 23.39
C PHE A 327 0.56 5.66 22.89
N SER A 328 -0.76 5.58 22.76
CA SER A 328 -1.59 6.69 22.24
C SER A 328 -2.46 7.35 23.30
N ASP A 329 -2.11 7.18 24.58
CA ASP A 329 -2.80 7.85 25.67
C ASP A 329 -2.59 9.36 25.62
N TYR A 330 -3.33 10.07 26.47
CA TYR A 330 -3.31 11.53 26.54
C TYR A 330 -1.91 12.12 26.85
N ASN A 331 -0.96 11.30 27.36
CA ASN A 331 0.40 11.74 27.62
C ASN A 331 1.28 11.71 26.36
N ASN A 332 0.91 10.94 25.32
CA ASN A 332 1.74 10.68 24.15
C ASN A 332 1.13 11.30 22.88
N ASN A 333 0.98 12.62 22.89
CA ASN A 333 0.79 13.40 21.66
C ASN A 333 2.14 13.55 20.92
N ASP A 334 2.12 14.07 19.70
CA ASP A 334 3.29 14.06 18.83
C ASP A 334 4.40 15.00 19.35
N ALA A 335 4.02 16.14 19.95
CA ALA A 335 4.94 17.03 20.66
C ALA A 335 5.64 16.32 21.83
N THR A 336 4.90 15.63 22.71
CA THR A 336 5.48 14.93 23.86
C THR A 336 6.38 13.78 23.43
N ILE A 337 6.01 13.06 22.37
CA ILE A 337 6.83 11.99 21.80
C ILE A 337 8.17 12.56 21.30
N LEU A 338 8.14 13.61 20.47
CA LEU A 338 9.38 14.21 19.95
C LEU A 338 10.22 14.80 21.09
N ASN A 339 9.58 15.42 22.08
CA ASN A 339 10.25 15.95 23.26
C ASN A 339 11.01 14.85 24.01
N HIS A 340 10.37 13.70 24.24
CA HIS A 340 11.02 12.53 24.84
C HIS A 340 12.19 12.03 24.01
N CYS A 341 12.01 11.90 22.69
CA CYS A 341 13.05 11.42 21.78
C CYS A 341 14.30 12.31 21.82
N LEU A 342 14.11 13.64 21.82
CA LEU A 342 15.20 14.60 21.89
C LEU A 342 15.93 14.52 23.23
N TYR A 343 15.23 14.55 24.36
CA TYR A 343 15.87 14.49 25.68
C TYR A 343 16.57 13.15 25.99
N THR A 344 16.03 12.05 25.49
CA THR A 344 16.64 10.72 25.68
C THR A 344 17.72 10.40 24.67
N ASN A 345 17.99 11.30 23.71
CA ASN A 345 18.87 11.08 22.57
C ASN A 345 18.56 9.75 21.86
N GLU A 346 17.26 9.51 21.62
CA GLU A 346 16.80 8.24 21.03
C GLU A 346 17.45 8.04 19.66
N GLN A 347 18.03 6.84 19.45
CA GLN A 347 18.84 6.50 18.27
C GLN A 347 19.99 7.48 17.94
N ASP A 348 20.47 8.24 18.93
CA ASP A 348 21.58 9.20 18.75
C ASP A 348 21.22 10.41 17.87
N ILE A 349 19.94 10.83 17.90
CA ILE A 349 19.39 11.93 17.09
C ILE A 349 20.14 13.26 17.25
N ILE A 350 20.66 13.55 18.45
CA ILE A 350 21.41 14.78 18.73
C ILE A 350 22.75 14.78 18.00
N HIS A 351 23.34 13.62 17.74
CA HIS A 351 24.62 13.55 17.02
C HIS A 351 24.45 13.68 15.50
N CYS A 352 23.27 13.37 14.97
CA CYS A 352 22.96 13.49 13.55
C CYS A 352 22.58 14.93 13.16
N LEU A 353 21.80 15.60 14.01
CA LEU A 353 21.37 16.99 13.81
C LEU A 353 22.39 17.96 14.41
N HIS A 354 22.80 18.95 13.63
CA HIS A 354 23.67 20.03 14.06
C HIS A 354 22.86 21.25 14.50
N LYS A 355 23.48 22.13 15.29
CA LYS A 355 22.89 23.45 15.57
C LYS A 355 22.57 24.17 14.27
N ASP A 356 21.45 24.88 14.28
CA ASP A 356 20.82 25.57 13.16
C ASP A 356 20.15 24.67 12.10
N ASP A 357 20.13 23.34 12.24
CA ASP A 357 19.33 22.47 11.37
C ASP A 357 17.83 22.70 11.53
N ILE A 358 17.07 22.37 10.49
CA ILE A 358 15.65 22.68 10.40
C ILE A 358 14.85 21.40 10.63
N LEU A 359 14.01 21.40 11.67
CA LEU A 359 12.95 20.41 11.87
C LEU A 359 11.64 20.94 11.28
N ILE A 360 11.17 20.29 10.23
CA ILE A 360 9.88 20.56 9.58
C ILE A 360 8.84 19.64 10.21
N VAL A 361 7.83 20.23 10.83
CA VAL A 361 6.82 19.51 11.62
C VAL A 361 5.42 20.04 11.38
N ASP A 362 4.42 19.24 11.71
CA ASP A 362 3.01 19.67 11.66
C ASP A 362 2.63 20.53 12.89
N ARG A 363 1.46 21.18 12.84
CA ARG A 363 0.89 21.99 13.93
C ARG A 363 0.78 21.23 15.25
N GLY A 364 0.57 19.91 15.21
CA GLY A 364 0.52 19.05 16.40
C GLY A 364 1.79 19.09 17.27
N PHE A 365 2.90 19.64 16.76
CA PHE A 365 4.19 19.75 17.45
C PHE A 365 4.40 21.10 18.16
N ARG A 366 3.38 21.96 18.24
CA ARG A 366 3.46 23.30 18.84
C ARG A 366 4.19 23.34 20.19
N ASP A 367 3.88 22.41 21.09
CA ASP A 367 4.37 22.44 22.47
C ASP A 367 5.84 22.02 22.59
N VAL A 368 6.41 21.37 21.57
CA VAL A 368 7.84 20.98 21.54
C VAL A 368 8.73 22.00 20.83
N ILE A 369 8.17 23.01 20.16
CA ILE A 369 8.94 24.07 19.48
C ILE A 369 9.96 24.76 20.41
N PRO A 370 9.65 25.12 21.67
CA PRO A 370 10.66 25.66 22.58
C PRO A 370 11.80 24.69 22.86
N THR A 371 11.51 23.39 23.00
CA THR A 371 12.53 22.35 23.18
C THR A 371 13.42 22.25 21.95
N ILE A 372 12.85 22.22 20.74
CA ILE A 372 13.61 22.19 19.47
C ILE A 372 14.63 23.34 19.44
N LYS A 373 14.19 24.55 19.79
CA LYS A 373 15.06 25.73 19.86
C LYS A 373 16.12 25.64 20.96
N ASN A 374 15.79 25.06 22.12
CA ASN A 374 16.76 24.86 23.22
C ASN A 374 17.90 23.89 22.85
N PHE A 375 17.62 22.89 22.01
CA PHE A 375 18.66 22.03 21.43
C PHE A 375 19.48 22.72 20.32
N GLY A 376 19.11 23.95 19.95
CA GLY A 376 19.80 24.76 18.95
C GLY A 376 19.31 24.53 17.53
N TYR A 377 18.18 23.85 17.32
CA TYR A 377 17.59 23.65 16.00
C TYR A 377 16.57 24.75 15.68
N GLN A 378 16.31 24.92 14.39
CA GLN A 378 15.20 25.72 13.88
C GLN A 378 13.97 24.84 13.71
N ALA A 379 12.78 25.44 13.82
CA ALA A 379 11.52 24.74 13.64
C ALA A 379 10.71 25.43 12.55
N ALA A 380 10.28 24.67 11.55
CA ALA A 380 9.37 25.10 10.50
C ALA A 380 8.03 24.38 10.68
N MET A 381 6.98 25.13 11.00
CA MET A 381 5.66 24.61 11.35
C MET A 381 4.57 25.54 10.81
N PRO A 382 3.45 25.02 10.27
CA PRO A 382 2.37 25.87 9.80
C PRO A 382 1.81 26.82 10.88
N SER A 383 1.42 28.03 10.49
CA SER A 383 0.87 29.04 11.42
C SER A 383 -0.51 28.66 11.94
N PHE A 384 -0.85 29.16 13.13
CA PHE A 384 -2.16 29.00 13.76
C PHE A 384 -3.09 30.19 13.50
N LEU A 385 -4.40 29.91 13.50
CA LEU A 385 -5.43 30.94 13.38
C LEU A 385 -5.43 31.96 14.52
N ASN A 386 -5.01 31.58 15.73
CA ASN A 386 -4.96 32.46 16.91
C ASN A 386 -6.29 33.20 17.16
N ARG A 387 -7.42 32.46 17.13
CA ARG A 387 -8.79 32.98 17.30
C ARG A 387 -9.31 33.88 16.16
N ARG A 388 -8.62 33.95 15.03
CA ARG A 388 -9.11 34.56 13.78
C ARG A 388 -9.84 33.51 12.93
N GLU A 389 -10.68 33.96 12.00
CA GLU A 389 -11.34 33.07 11.01
C GLU A 389 -10.40 32.70 9.85
N GLN A 390 -9.38 33.53 9.58
CA GLN A 390 -8.38 33.34 8.53
C GLN A 390 -6.98 33.67 9.05
N LEU A 391 -5.98 33.06 8.43
CA LEU A 391 -4.57 33.44 8.63
C LEU A 391 -4.33 34.84 8.08
N SER A 392 -3.33 35.57 8.62
CA SER A 392 -2.82 36.75 7.92
C SER A 392 -2.13 36.32 6.63
N ILE A 393 -1.81 37.28 5.76
CA ILE A 393 -1.13 37.03 4.51
C ILE A 393 0.22 36.35 4.78
N GLU A 394 0.98 36.90 5.72
CA GLU A 394 2.30 36.40 6.12
C GLU A 394 2.20 34.98 6.69
N ASP A 395 1.25 34.74 7.58
CA ASP A 395 1.00 33.42 8.17
C ASP A 395 0.57 32.38 7.13
N ALA A 396 -0.26 32.78 6.17
CA ALA A 396 -0.77 31.88 5.12
C ALA A 396 0.33 31.54 4.11
N ASN A 397 1.13 32.53 3.72
CA ASN A 397 2.29 32.36 2.83
C ASN A 397 3.35 31.47 3.49
N TYR A 398 3.73 31.76 4.73
CA TYR A 398 4.67 30.93 5.49
C TYR A 398 4.16 29.49 5.66
N THR A 399 2.87 29.32 5.98
CA THR A 399 2.23 27.99 6.04
C THR A 399 2.41 27.24 4.73
N ARG A 400 2.23 27.89 3.58
CA ARG A 400 2.42 27.25 2.27
C ARG A 400 3.88 26.83 2.01
N LEU A 401 4.86 27.63 2.44
CA LEU A 401 6.28 27.23 2.34
C LEU A 401 6.58 25.96 3.12
N VAL A 402 5.99 25.83 4.31
CA VAL A 402 6.13 24.64 5.16
C VAL A 402 5.43 23.44 4.51
N THR A 403 4.17 23.58 4.08
CA THR A 403 3.41 22.47 3.50
C THR A 403 3.98 21.98 2.17
N LYS A 404 4.65 22.85 1.40
CA LYS A 404 5.34 22.50 0.14
C LYS A 404 6.45 21.45 0.31
N VAL A 405 7.04 21.36 1.50
CA VAL A 405 8.07 20.36 1.80
C VAL A 405 7.52 19.22 2.65
N ARG A 406 6.66 19.53 3.62
CA ARG A 406 6.17 18.58 4.62
C ARG A 406 5.44 17.37 4.02
N TRP A 407 4.70 17.53 2.91
CA TRP A 407 3.89 16.44 2.31
C TRP A 407 4.65 15.13 2.04
N VAL A 408 5.97 15.23 1.87
CA VAL A 408 6.87 14.08 1.65
C VAL A 408 6.73 13.02 2.74
N ILE A 409 6.60 13.43 4.02
CA ILE A 409 6.44 12.49 5.13
C ILE A 409 5.10 11.75 5.08
N GLU A 410 4.06 12.37 4.54
CA GLU A 410 2.74 11.74 4.36
C GLU A 410 2.79 10.66 3.30
N SER A 411 3.51 10.93 2.19
CA SER A 411 3.78 9.93 1.16
C SER A 411 4.58 8.75 1.71
N VAL A 412 5.63 9.00 2.51
CA VAL A 412 6.40 7.95 3.19
C VAL A 412 5.52 7.14 4.15
N ASN A 413 4.71 7.80 4.98
CA ASN A 413 3.74 7.14 5.84
C ASN A 413 2.78 6.28 5.02
N GLY A 414 2.30 6.79 3.88
CA GLY A 414 1.49 6.05 2.90
C GLY A 414 2.19 4.79 2.39
N GLN A 415 3.46 4.88 1.99
CA GLN A 415 4.27 3.73 1.55
C GLN A 415 4.40 2.67 2.65
N VAL A 416 4.64 3.06 3.90
CA VAL A 416 4.63 2.14 5.05
C VAL A 416 3.25 1.46 5.18
N LYS A 417 2.15 2.19 4.98
CA LYS A 417 0.77 1.64 5.03
C LYS A 417 0.41 0.73 3.86
N GLN A 418 1.12 0.78 2.73
CA GLN A 418 0.95 -0.19 1.65
C GLN A 418 1.34 -1.61 2.10
N TRP A 419 2.19 -1.75 3.12
CA TRP A 419 2.42 -3.03 3.79
C TRP A 419 1.23 -3.30 4.71
N LYS A 420 0.31 -4.18 4.26
CA LYS A 420 -1.01 -4.36 4.90
C LYS A 420 -0.94 -4.72 6.38
N TYR A 421 0.17 -5.26 6.85
CA TYR A 421 0.41 -5.47 8.28
C TYR A 421 0.25 -4.18 9.11
N PHE A 422 0.67 -3.02 8.60
CA PHE A 422 0.60 -1.73 9.30
C PHE A 422 -0.69 -0.95 9.06
N SER A 423 -1.51 -1.31 8.08
CA SER A 423 -2.82 -0.68 7.83
C SER A 423 -3.97 -1.38 8.56
N GLN A 424 -3.84 -2.67 8.87
CA GLN A 424 -4.83 -3.43 9.65
C GLN A 424 -4.56 -3.40 11.16
N ALA A 425 -5.49 -3.95 11.95
CA ALA A 425 -5.28 -4.13 13.38
C ALA A 425 -4.25 -5.22 13.69
N ILE A 426 -3.10 -4.81 14.23
CA ILE A 426 -2.01 -5.68 14.64
C ILE A 426 -2.39 -6.48 15.88
N GLN A 427 -2.02 -7.77 15.90
CA GLN A 427 -2.27 -8.65 17.03
C GLN A 427 -1.43 -8.26 18.25
N ASN A 428 -2.05 -8.24 19.44
CA ASN A 428 -1.39 -7.85 20.69
C ASN A 428 -0.14 -8.68 21.01
N SER A 429 -0.12 -9.95 20.60
CA SER A 429 1.05 -10.83 20.75
C SER A 429 2.29 -10.38 19.97
N SER A 430 2.10 -9.54 18.94
CA SER A 430 3.17 -9.03 18.08
C SER A 430 3.73 -7.67 18.50
N LEU A 431 3.12 -6.99 19.49
CA LEU A 431 3.49 -5.62 19.90
C LEU A 431 4.98 -5.46 20.18
N ARG A 432 5.59 -6.46 20.84
CA ARG A 432 7.02 -6.46 21.19
C ARG A 432 7.98 -6.49 19.99
N PHE A 433 7.48 -6.78 18.79
CA PHE A 433 8.26 -6.89 17.57
C PHE A 433 7.92 -5.79 16.54
N ILE A 434 6.94 -4.92 16.84
CA ILE A 434 6.45 -3.94 15.87
C ILE A 434 7.55 -2.99 15.43
N SER A 435 8.37 -2.47 16.35
CA SER A 435 9.49 -1.58 15.99
C SER A 435 10.43 -2.26 14.99
N ASN A 436 10.86 -3.50 15.23
CA ASN A 436 11.72 -4.19 14.27
C ASN A 436 11.04 -4.48 12.93
N TYR A 437 9.74 -4.79 12.93
CA TYR A 437 9.02 -4.98 11.67
C TYR A 437 8.95 -3.66 10.89
N LEU A 438 8.74 -2.54 11.60
CA LEU A 438 8.74 -1.22 11.00
C LEU A 438 10.11 -0.86 10.46
N ASP A 439 11.19 -1.06 11.23
CA ASP A 439 12.56 -0.80 10.79
C ASP A 439 12.93 -1.63 9.55
N ILE A 440 12.57 -2.92 9.51
CA ILE A 440 12.77 -3.76 8.34
C ILE A 440 11.99 -3.21 7.13
N THR A 441 10.74 -2.80 7.32
CA THR A 441 9.93 -2.24 6.24
C THR A 441 10.48 -0.89 5.75
N CYS A 442 10.90 0.00 6.65
CA CYS A 442 11.53 1.28 6.28
C CYS A 442 12.86 1.05 5.54
N ALA A 443 13.69 0.11 5.99
CA ALA A 443 14.92 -0.29 5.29
C ALA A 443 14.64 -0.84 3.88
N ILE A 444 13.58 -1.64 3.72
CA ILE A 444 13.14 -2.15 2.41
C ILE A 444 12.67 -1.01 1.50
N ILE A 445 11.92 -0.04 2.04
CA ILE A 445 11.48 1.15 1.31
C ILE A 445 12.69 1.93 0.81
N ASN A 446 13.64 2.27 1.69
CA ASN A 446 14.86 2.98 1.30
C ASN A 446 15.69 2.23 0.24
N ALA A 447 15.74 0.90 0.30
CA ALA A 447 16.58 0.11 -0.59
C ALA A 447 15.97 -0.10 -1.99
N PHE A 448 14.63 -0.15 -2.11
CA PHE A 448 13.98 -0.69 -3.31
C PHE A 448 12.80 0.11 -3.83
N PHE A 449 12.22 1.02 -3.04
CA PHE A 449 11.04 1.78 -3.45
C PHE A 449 11.45 3.13 -4.03
N PRO A 450 10.70 3.63 -5.03
CA PRO A 450 10.88 5.01 -5.48
C PRO A 450 10.59 5.97 -4.33
N LYS A 451 11.44 6.98 -4.22
CA LYS A 451 11.25 8.07 -3.25
C LYS A 451 10.09 8.97 -3.69
N PRO A 452 9.40 9.65 -2.76
CA PRO A 452 8.40 10.66 -3.08
C PRO A 452 8.90 11.74 -4.06
N VAL A 453 10.14 12.21 -3.88
CA VAL A 453 10.80 13.13 -4.82
C VAL A 453 11.94 12.39 -5.52
N SER A 454 11.83 12.20 -6.83
CA SER A 454 12.83 11.45 -7.62
C SER A 454 14.03 12.30 -8.02
N ASP A 455 13.81 13.56 -8.40
CA ASP A 455 14.84 14.54 -8.72
C ASP A 455 14.91 15.61 -7.65
N ILE A 456 15.97 15.58 -6.85
CA ILE A 456 16.19 16.53 -5.76
C ILE A 456 16.49 17.95 -6.27
N HIS A 457 16.89 18.13 -7.53
CA HIS A 457 17.19 19.44 -8.11
C HIS A 457 15.98 20.08 -8.79
N ALA A 458 14.94 19.30 -9.09
CA ALA A 458 13.71 19.79 -9.71
C ALA A 458 12.93 20.75 -8.78
N GLY A 459 12.16 21.66 -9.40
CA GLY A 459 11.25 22.57 -8.69
C GLY A 459 11.93 23.77 -8.04
N ALA A 460 13.22 24.01 -8.30
CA ALA A 460 13.93 25.20 -7.82
C ALA A 460 13.26 26.49 -8.31
N GLU A 461 12.82 26.52 -9.57
CA GLU A 461 12.07 27.63 -10.17
C GLU A 461 10.75 27.91 -9.45
N ILE A 462 10.07 26.86 -8.97
CA ILE A 462 8.85 27.02 -8.19
C ILE A 462 9.19 27.65 -6.83
N ALA A 463 10.25 27.19 -6.17
CA ALA A 463 10.67 27.74 -4.88
C ALA A 463 11.07 29.22 -4.98
N TYR A 464 11.84 29.62 -5.99
CA TYR A 464 12.17 31.04 -6.21
C TYR A 464 10.93 31.88 -6.46
N ARG A 465 10.00 31.41 -7.31
CA ARG A 465 8.73 32.10 -7.55
C ARG A 465 7.89 32.25 -6.27
N MET A 466 7.89 31.23 -5.41
CA MET A 466 7.20 31.30 -4.11
C MET A 466 7.79 32.41 -3.23
N LEU A 467 9.11 32.57 -3.20
CA LEU A 467 9.77 33.65 -2.46
C LEU A 467 9.51 35.03 -3.08
N GLU A 468 9.61 35.16 -4.41
CA GLU A 468 9.31 36.41 -5.12
C GLU A 468 7.88 36.90 -4.83
N LYS A 469 6.91 35.99 -4.73
CA LYS A 469 5.52 36.33 -4.41
C LYS A 469 5.31 36.78 -2.97
N ILE A 470 6.17 36.39 -2.02
CA ILE A 470 6.10 36.87 -0.63
C ILE A 470 6.54 38.33 -0.54
N ASP A 471 7.53 38.71 -1.35
CA ASP A 471 8.09 40.06 -1.33
C ASP A 471 7.21 41.08 -2.08
N GLN A 472 6.20 40.62 -2.84
CA GLN A 472 5.27 41.48 -3.59
C GLN A 472 4.14 42.00 -2.69
N GLU A 473 3.97 43.32 -2.63
CA GLU A 473 2.87 43.96 -1.89
C GLU A 473 1.52 43.71 -2.60
N ASN A 474 0.65 42.86 -2.03
CA ASN A 474 -0.58 42.45 -2.69
C ASN A 474 -1.77 43.39 -2.43
N ASN A 475 -1.72 44.58 -3.03
CA ASN A 475 -2.81 45.56 -3.01
C ASN A 475 -4.13 45.01 -3.61
N ILE A 476 -4.05 44.07 -4.56
CA ILE A 476 -5.20 43.46 -5.23
C ILE A 476 -5.97 42.55 -4.27
N GLN A 477 -5.28 41.68 -3.52
CA GLN A 477 -5.94 40.81 -2.54
C GLN A 477 -6.67 41.62 -1.47
N MET A 478 -6.08 42.72 -1.00
CA MET A 478 -6.71 43.63 -0.04
C MET A 478 -7.97 44.26 -0.62
N HIS A 479 -7.92 44.73 -1.87
CA HIS A 479 -9.08 45.24 -2.59
C HIS A 479 -10.20 44.18 -2.70
N LEU A 480 -9.87 42.96 -3.14
CA LEU A 480 -10.85 41.86 -3.27
C LEU A 480 -11.44 41.45 -1.91
N CYS A 481 -10.66 41.51 -0.83
CA CYS A 481 -11.14 41.29 0.53
C CYS A 481 -12.18 42.34 0.93
N HIS A 482 -11.99 43.62 0.57
CA HIS A 482 -12.99 44.66 0.81
C HIS A 482 -14.27 44.43 -0.01
N ILE A 483 -14.14 44.13 -1.31
CA ILE A 483 -15.27 43.79 -2.18
C ILE A 483 -16.08 42.63 -1.58
N SER A 484 -15.42 41.62 -1.01
CA SER A 484 -16.12 40.47 -0.41
C SER A 484 -17.04 40.82 0.76
N LYS A 485 -16.82 41.96 1.43
CA LYS A 485 -17.55 42.39 2.63
C LYS A 485 -18.61 43.44 2.33
N GLU A 486 -18.48 44.17 1.22
CA GLU A 486 -19.41 45.21 0.83
C GLU A 486 -20.70 44.61 0.24
N ARG A 487 -21.81 45.34 0.34
CA ARG A 487 -23.02 45.05 -0.44
C ARG A 487 -22.79 45.52 -1.88
N SER A 488 -21.87 44.88 -2.59
CA SER A 488 -21.71 45.12 -4.02
C SER A 488 -22.88 44.49 -4.77
N ASP A 489 -23.28 45.09 -5.89
CA ASP A 489 -24.27 44.49 -6.78
C ASP A 489 -23.60 43.40 -7.61
N TRP A 490 -24.12 42.18 -7.55
CA TRP A 490 -23.62 41.02 -8.29
C TRP A 490 -24.68 40.53 -9.26
N LYS A 491 -24.27 40.24 -10.48
CA LYS A 491 -25.15 39.71 -11.53
C LYS A 491 -24.84 38.23 -11.74
N LYS A 492 -25.88 37.40 -11.84
CA LYS A 492 -25.70 35.98 -12.17
C LYS A 492 -24.91 35.86 -13.47
N TYR A 493 -23.96 34.94 -13.48
CA TYR A 493 -23.14 34.63 -14.62
C TYR A 493 -23.98 33.98 -15.73
N ASP A 494 -23.96 34.56 -16.92
CA ASP A 494 -24.40 33.94 -18.17
C ASP A 494 -23.14 33.67 -19.01
N ALA A 495 -23.00 32.47 -19.57
CA ALA A 495 -21.88 32.07 -20.42
C ALA A 495 -21.67 33.00 -21.63
N LYS A 496 -22.70 33.76 -22.02
CA LYS A 496 -22.62 34.78 -23.07
C LYS A 496 -22.09 36.14 -22.58
N MET A 497 -22.04 36.38 -21.28
CA MET A 497 -21.82 37.72 -20.68
C MET A 497 -20.41 37.96 -20.17
N CYS A 498 -19.60 36.93 -19.93
CA CYS A 498 -18.24 37.12 -19.43
C CYS A 498 -17.23 36.38 -20.28
N ILE A 499 -16.32 37.18 -20.84
CA ILE A 499 -15.08 36.75 -21.45
C ILE A 499 -14.15 36.45 -20.27
N PHE A 500 -13.64 35.23 -20.16
CA PHE A 500 -12.65 34.82 -19.17
C PHE A 500 -11.42 34.29 -19.93
N PRO A 501 -10.18 34.49 -19.43
CA PRO A 501 -9.00 33.99 -20.12
C PRO A 501 -9.00 32.46 -20.25
N GLU A 502 -8.61 31.96 -21.42
CA GLU A 502 -8.31 30.53 -21.62
C GLU A 502 -7.04 30.18 -20.85
N LEU A 503 -7.11 29.11 -20.06
CA LEU A 503 -5.99 28.62 -19.25
C LEU A 503 -5.74 27.16 -19.58
N SER A 504 -4.47 26.76 -19.65
CA SER A 504 -4.08 25.35 -19.66
C SER A 504 -4.07 24.77 -18.24
N ALA A 505 -4.08 23.45 -18.12
CA ALA A 505 -3.89 22.77 -16.84
C ALA A 505 -2.54 23.14 -16.18
N ASP A 506 -1.52 23.43 -16.99
CA ASP A 506 -0.19 23.83 -16.53
C ASP A 506 -0.19 25.27 -15.99
N ASP A 507 -1.00 26.17 -16.55
CA ASP A 507 -1.19 27.53 -16.03
C ASP A 507 -1.79 27.49 -14.62
N VAL A 508 -2.83 26.68 -14.41
CA VAL A 508 -3.45 26.52 -13.09
C VAL A 508 -2.48 25.86 -12.10
N ARG A 509 -1.71 24.85 -12.53
CA ARG A 509 -0.67 24.22 -11.69
C ARG A 509 0.42 25.22 -11.28
N SER A 510 0.84 26.06 -12.22
CA SER A 510 1.81 27.14 -12.04
C SER A 510 1.32 28.17 -11.02
N LEU A 511 0.04 28.58 -11.10
CA LEU A 511 -0.61 29.46 -10.13
C LEU A 511 -0.73 28.83 -8.74
N CYS A 512 -0.99 27.53 -8.64
CA CYS A 512 -1.07 26.79 -7.37
C CYS A 512 0.30 26.53 -6.72
N CYS A 513 1.40 26.73 -7.47
CA CYS A 513 2.74 26.29 -7.09
C CYS A 513 2.80 24.79 -6.76
N GLY A 514 2.00 23.96 -7.44
CA GLY A 514 1.89 22.52 -7.16
C GLY A 514 0.64 21.88 -7.79
N SER A 515 0.62 20.54 -7.86
CA SER A 515 -0.48 19.80 -8.48
C SER A 515 -1.63 19.42 -7.55
N TYR A 516 -1.45 19.47 -6.22
CA TYR A 516 -2.49 19.01 -5.29
C TYR A 516 -3.79 19.78 -5.43
N GLN A 517 -3.72 21.12 -5.38
CA GLN A 517 -4.92 21.94 -5.43
C GLN A 517 -5.63 21.75 -6.77
N VAL A 518 -4.91 21.42 -7.84
CA VAL A 518 -5.48 21.08 -9.16
C VAL A 518 -6.22 19.73 -9.11
N LYS A 519 -5.61 18.68 -8.57
CA LYS A 519 -6.25 17.36 -8.43
C LYS A 519 -7.53 17.46 -7.60
N GLN A 520 -7.47 18.17 -6.49
CA GLN A 520 -8.63 18.36 -5.62
C GLN A 520 -9.69 19.27 -6.25
N ALA A 521 -9.29 20.30 -6.98
CA ALA A 521 -10.19 21.24 -7.65
C ALA A 521 -11.16 20.55 -8.61
N ILE A 522 -10.68 19.56 -9.37
CA ILE A 522 -11.50 18.79 -10.33
C ILE A 522 -12.63 18.04 -9.62
N SER A 523 -12.30 17.29 -8.57
CA SER A 523 -13.32 16.58 -7.78
C SER A 523 -14.27 17.55 -7.06
N TYR A 524 -13.72 18.65 -6.55
CA TYR A 524 -14.49 19.65 -5.80
C TYR A 524 -15.52 20.36 -6.66
N ILE A 525 -15.16 20.73 -7.90
CA ILE A 525 -16.10 21.38 -8.83
C ILE A 525 -17.19 20.40 -9.28
N GLN A 526 -16.86 19.12 -9.50
CA GLN A 526 -17.85 18.09 -9.88
C GLN A 526 -18.96 17.93 -8.82
N GLU A 527 -18.60 17.94 -7.54
CA GLU A 527 -19.59 17.85 -6.44
C GLU A 527 -20.59 19.02 -6.50
N HIS A 528 -20.12 20.21 -6.89
CA HIS A 528 -20.97 21.40 -6.99
C HIS A 528 -21.77 21.46 -8.29
N LEU A 529 -21.33 20.77 -9.36
CA LEU A 529 -22.03 20.71 -10.65
C LEU A 529 -23.01 19.53 -10.76
N THR A 530 -22.93 18.53 -9.88
CA THR A 530 -23.77 17.33 -9.95
C THR A 530 -25.06 17.54 -9.15
N PRO A 531 -26.26 17.36 -9.75
CA PRO A 531 -27.52 17.43 -9.03
C PRO A 531 -27.59 16.38 -7.91
N SER A 532 -28.02 16.79 -6.71
CA SER A 532 -28.23 15.85 -5.62
C SER A 532 -29.45 14.97 -5.91
N PRO A 533 -29.33 13.62 -5.92
CA PRO A 533 -30.47 12.73 -6.13
C PRO A 533 -31.51 12.75 -4.98
N LEU A 534 -31.29 13.58 -3.94
CA LEU A 534 -32.12 13.67 -2.74
C LEU A 534 -32.80 15.03 -2.55
N CYS A 535 -32.56 16.01 -3.45
CA CYS A 535 -33.21 17.32 -3.42
C CYS A 535 -33.67 17.69 -4.84
N ASP A 536 -34.97 17.98 -4.99
CA ASP A 536 -35.55 18.54 -6.22
C ASP A 536 -35.11 20.00 -6.48
N ASP A 537 -34.44 20.63 -5.51
CA ASP A 537 -33.80 21.93 -5.67
C ASP A 537 -32.39 21.73 -6.25
N GLU A 538 -32.24 21.99 -7.55
CA GLU A 538 -30.95 22.06 -8.26
C GLU A 538 -29.89 22.78 -7.41
N PRO A 539 -28.73 22.16 -7.09
CA PRO A 539 -27.59 22.90 -6.59
C PRO A 539 -27.04 23.73 -7.74
N GLU A 540 -27.58 24.94 -7.94
CA GLU A 540 -27.02 25.86 -8.92
C GLU A 540 -25.68 26.35 -8.34
N PHE A 541 -24.56 25.74 -8.75
CA PHE A 541 -23.25 26.36 -8.59
C PHE A 541 -23.25 27.66 -9.40
N ILE A 542 -23.55 28.77 -8.72
CA ILE A 542 -23.69 30.08 -9.34
C ILE A 542 -22.34 30.79 -9.31
N VAL A 543 -21.86 31.13 -10.50
CA VAL A 543 -20.83 32.15 -10.69
C VAL A 543 -21.54 33.50 -10.82
N GLU A 544 -20.92 34.57 -10.33
CA GLU A 544 -21.46 35.93 -10.39
C GLU A 544 -20.39 36.92 -10.84
N LEU A 545 -20.82 37.97 -11.56
CA LEU A 545 -19.97 39.07 -12.03
C LEU A 545 -20.22 40.31 -11.17
N SER A 546 -19.16 41.05 -10.88
CA SER A 546 -19.29 42.36 -10.22
C SER A 546 -19.97 43.35 -11.15
N SER A 547 -20.98 44.06 -10.67
CA SER A 547 -21.68 45.06 -11.49
C SER A 547 -20.83 46.29 -11.80
N ASN A 548 -19.73 46.49 -11.07
CA ASN A 548 -18.85 47.64 -11.21
C ASN A 548 -17.61 47.35 -12.06
N ASP A 549 -17.24 46.08 -12.23
CA ASP A 549 -16.07 45.64 -12.99
C ASP A 549 -16.29 44.22 -13.52
N ASP A 550 -16.50 44.09 -14.83
CA ASP A 550 -16.74 42.81 -15.51
C ASP A 550 -15.52 41.86 -15.44
N ASN A 551 -14.35 42.36 -15.02
CA ASN A 551 -13.14 41.58 -14.81
C ASN A 551 -13.06 40.90 -13.43
N ILE A 552 -14.07 41.10 -12.58
CA ILE A 552 -14.13 40.54 -11.24
C ILE A 552 -15.28 39.52 -11.18
N VAL A 553 -14.91 38.27 -10.96
CA VAL A 553 -15.84 37.14 -10.86
C VAL A 553 -15.82 36.58 -9.45
N ARG A 554 -16.95 36.05 -8.99
CA ARG A 554 -17.01 35.29 -7.74
C ARG A 554 -17.84 34.02 -7.86
N ALA A 555 -17.57 33.06 -6.97
CA ALA A 555 -18.40 31.88 -6.78
C ALA A 555 -18.49 31.52 -5.30
N ARG A 556 -19.57 30.84 -4.92
CA ARG A 556 -19.75 30.29 -3.57
C ARG A 556 -19.54 28.78 -3.59
N PHE A 557 -18.70 28.32 -2.66
CA PHE A 557 -18.40 26.92 -2.46
C PHE A 557 -18.91 26.47 -1.08
N SER A 558 -19.58 25.33 -1.03
CA SER A 558 -19.88 24.65 0.24
C SER A 558 -18.63 23.97 0.76
N SER A 559 -18.44 23.92 2.08
CA SER A 559 -17.33 23.18 2.70
C SER A 559 -17.56 21.68 2.53
N ARG A 560 -16.52 20.96 2.07
CA ARG A 560 -16.50 19.49 2.05
C ARG A 560 -16.61 18.81 3.41
N HIS A 561 -16.32 19.54 4.50
CA HIS A 561 -16.24 18.98 5.85
C HIS A 561 -17.42 19.37 6.74
N ILE A 562 -18.04 20.52 6.45
CA ILE A 562 -19.08 21.11 7.30
C ILE A 562 -20.23 21.59 6.41
N ASN A 563 -21.34 20.85 6.42
CA ASN A 563 -22.51 21.11 5.56
C ASN A 563 -23.06 22.56 5.62
N LYS A 564 -22.87 23.27 6.73
CA LYS A 564 -23.38 24.66 6.91
C LYS A 564 -22.37 25.75 6.53
N LYS A 565 -21.10 25.41 6.31
CA LYS A 565 -20.03 26.40 6.09
C LYS A 565 -19.87 26.63 4.59
N THR A 566 -19.87 27.88 4.17
CA THR A 566 -19.64 28.26 2.77
C THR A 566 -18.48 29.24 2.67
N TYR A 567 -17.78 29.18 1.55
CA TYR A 567 -16.64 30.00 1.22
C TYR A 567 -16.94 30.81 -0.04
N VAL A 568 -16.64 32.10 -0.01
CA VAL A 568 -16.75 32.98 -1.18
C VAL A 568 -15.36 33.11 -1.78
N THR A 569 -15.26 32.83 -3.07
CA THR A 569 -14.03 32.94 -3.85
C THR A 569 -14.20 34.01 -4.90
N ILE A 570 -13.25 34.93 -5.00
CA ILE A 570 -13.25 36.07 -5.92
C ILE A 570 -11.95 36.04 -6.71
N ILE A 571 -12.03 36.25 -8.03
CA ILE A 571 -10.88 36.31 -8.94
C ILE A 571 -11.00 37.58 -9.77
N GLN A 572 -9.89 38.30 -9.89
CA GLN A 572 -9.72 39.40 -10.84
C GLN A 572 -8.84 38.93 -12.00
N HIS A 573 -9.28 39.19 -13.22
CA HIS A 573 -8.57 38.83 -14.45
C HIS A 573 -8.39 40.04 -15.38
N ASP A 574 -7.51 39.94 -16.37
CA ASP A 574 -7.41 40.89 -17.47
C ASP A 574 -7.05 40.15 -18.75
N ILE A 575 -8.01 40.07 -19.67
CA ILE A 575 -7.87 39.32 -20.92
C ILE A 575 -6.93 40.05 -21.89
N LYS A 576 -6.69 41.36 -21.69
CA LYS A 576 -5.71 42.11 -22.47
C LYS A 576 -4.28 41.76 -22.06
N ASN A 577 -4.09 41.24 -20.85
CA ASN A 577 -2.80 40.79 -20.37
C ASN A 577 -2.59 39.30 -20.74
N ILE A 578 -2.05 39.08 -21.94
CA ILE A 578 -1.85 37.72 -22.48
C ILE A 578 -0.82 36.93 -21.65
N GLU A 579 0.19 37.60 -21.07
CA GLU A 579 1.26 36.93 -20.31
C GLU A 579 0.82 36.55 -18.89
N GLN A 580 0.02 37.38 -18.23
CA GLN A 580 -0.48 37.14 -16.88
C GLN A 580 -1.96 37.55 -16.77
N PRO A 581 -2.88 36.73 -17.32
CA PRO A 581 -4.28 37.11 -17.40
C PRO A 581 -5.01 37.02 -16.06
N ILE A 582 -4.44 36.34 -15.05
CA ILE A 582 -4.97 36.29 -13.70
C ILE A 582 -4.22 37.29 -12.84
N ILE A 583 -4.91 38.36 -12.43
CA ILE A 583 -4.32 39.51 -11.73
C ILE A 583 -4.27 39.26 -10.22
N GLY A 584 -5.30 38.62 -9.66
CA GLY A 584 -5.30 38.25 -8.25
C GLY A 584 -6.56 37.50 -7.83
N TRP A 585 -6.53 36.98 -6.60
CA TRP A 585 -7.63 36.23 -6.03
C TRP A 585 -7.79 36.48 -4.54
N TYR A 586 -8.97 36.18 -4.03
CA TYR A 586 -9.27 36.16 -2.60
C TYR A 586 -10.29 35.06 -2.32
N CYS A 587 -10.12 34.34 -1.22
CA CYS A 587 -11.11 33.41 -0.72
C CYS A 587 -11.37 33.64 0.78
N THR A 588 -12.59 33.41 1.23
CA THR A 588 -12.93 33.52 2.66
C THR A 588 -12.52 32.29 3.48
N CYS A 589 -11.91 31.27 2.87
CA CYS A 589 -11.40 30.10 3.60
C CYS A 589 -10.15 30.42 4.44
N MET A 590 -9.77 29.52 5.35
CA MET A 590 -8.67 29.72 6.31
C MET A 590 -7.38 30.26 5.68
N SER A 591 -7.00 29.75 4.51
CA SER A 591 -5.78 30.11 3.77
C SER A 591 -6.04 31.03 2.58
N GLY A 592 -7.26 31.53 2.42
CA GLY A 592 -7.70 32.26 1.23
C GLY A 592 -7.10 33.66 1.06
N ARG A 593 -6.23 34.07 1.99
CA ARG A 593 -5.44 35.31 1.92
C ARG A 593 -4.03 35.11 1.37
N ARG A 594 -3.62 33.88 1.06
CA ARG A 594 -2.25 33.63 0.57
C ARG A 594 -2.08 34.08 -0.88
N ASP A 595 -0.87 34.54 -1.15
CA ASP A 595 -0.37 34.95 -2.46
C ASP A 595 0.52 33.88 -3.07
N VAL A 596 1.19 33.12 -2.19
CA VAL A 596 1.99 31.95 -2.56
C VAL A 596 1.05 30.78 -2.80
N GLY A 597 0.82 30.46 -4.07
CA GLY A 597 -0.19 29.49 -4.46
C GLY A 597 -1.62 30.01 -4.20
N CYS A 598 -2.63 29.19 -4.46
CA CYS A 598 -4.03 29.53 -4.18
C CYS A 598 -4.74 28.35 -3.51
N CYS A 599 -5.83 28.60 -2.77
CA CYS A 599 -6.58 27.51 -2.13
C CYS A 599 -7.32 26.66 -3.16
N VAL A 600 -7.82 25.48 -2.75
CA VAL A 600 -8.60 24.61 -3.64
C VAL A 600 -9.82 25.30 -4.25
N HIS A 601 -10.45 26.23 -3.53
CA HIS A 601 -11.62 26.96 -4.05
C HIS A 601 -11.26 27.89 -5.22
N VAL A 602 -10.12 28.59 -5.11
CA VAL A 602 -9.59 29.41 -6.21
C VAL A 602 -9.18 28.52 -7.38
N ALA A 603 -8.47 27.43 -7.13
CA ALA A 603 -8.07 26.47 -8.16
C ALA A 603 -9.29 25.86 -8.88
N ALA A 604 -10.35 25.52 -8.16
CA ALA A 604 -11.60 25.00 -8.72
C ALA A 604 -12.31 26.02 -9.61
N LEU A 605 -12.36 27.28 -9.19
CA LEU A 605 -12.96 28.34 -10.01
C LEU A 605 -12.13 28.64 -11.26
N LEU A 606 -10.78 28.68 -11.15
CA LEU A 606 -9.87 28.82 -12.29
C LEU A 606 -10.02 27.66 -13.28
N TRP A 607 -10.08 26.44 -12.78
CA TRP A 607 -10.25 25.24 -13.61
C TRP A 607 -11.58 25.27 -14.36
N HIS A 608 -12.67 25.58 -13.66
CA HIS A 608 -14.00 25.64 -14.25
C HIS A 608 -14.12 26.73 -15.34
N LEU A 609 -13.60 27.93 -15.07
CA LEU A 609 -13.75 29.08 -15.97
C LEU A 609 -12.72 29.11 -17.11
N GLY A 610 -11.48 28.69 -16.85
CA GLY A 610 -10.36 28.83 -17.80
C GLY A 610 -10.00 27.56 -18.55
N VAL A 611 -10.05 26.39 -17.89
CA VAL A 611 -9.62 25.10 -18.49
C VAL A 611 -10.79 24.39 -19.14
N CYS A 612 -11.83 24.04 -18.35
CA CYS A 612 -12.97 23.29 -18.87
C CYS A 612 -13.68 24.00 -20.02
N ARG A 613 -13.67 25.33 -20.06
CA ARG A 613 -14.32 26.10 -21.14
C ARG A 613 -13.56 26.06 -22.45
N ALA A 614 -12.24 26.05 -22.41
CA ALA A 614 -11.41 25.94 -23.61
C ALA A 614 -11.57 24.56 -24.29
N GLU A 615 -11.97 23.54 -23.51
CA GLU A 615 -12.14 22.16 -23.98
C GLU A 615 -13.56 21.80 -24.45
N ILE A 616 -14.55 22.70 -24.29
CA ILE A 616 -15.95 22.44 -24.70
C ILE A 616 -16.12 22.68 -26.21
N ASP A 617 -16.55 21.65 -26.95
CA ASP A 617 -17.08 21.81 -28.31
C ASP A 617 -18.31 22.74 -28.24
N PRO A 618 -18.34 23.85 -28.99
CA PRO A 618 -19.46 24.80 -28.98
C PRO A 618 -20.82 24.18 -29.35
N ASN A 619 -20.85 22.94 -29.86
CA ASN A 619 -22.07 22.19 -30.18
C ASN A 619 -22.54 21.24 -29.07
N ASP A 620 -21.77 21.02 -28.01
CA ASP A 620 -22.14 20.10 -26.93
C ASP A 620 -22.90 20.82 -25.79
N HIS A 621 -23.97 20.18 -25.30
CA HIS A 621 -24.75 20.71 -24.20
C HIS A 621 -23.91 20.67 -22.90
N PRO A 622 -23.87 21.74 -22.07
CA PRO A 622 -23.03 21.81 -20.86
C PRO A 622 -23.28 20.66 -19.86
N LEU A 623 -24.49 20.08 -19.88
CA LEU A 623 -24.94 18.96 -19.04
C LEU A 623 -24.96 17.61 -19.78
N SER A 624 -24.29 17.49 -20.93
CA SER A 624 -24.20 16.25 -21.71
C SER A 624 -23.50 15.14 -20.91
N THR A 625 -24.13 13.98 -20.80
CA THR A 625 -23.58 12.77 -20.15
C THR A 625 -22.29 12.26 -20.80
N ARG A 626 -21.95 12.74 -22.00
CA ARG A 626 -20.67 12.47 -22.67
C ARG A 626 -19.48 13.11 -21.94
N ASN A 627 -19.70 14.21 -21.22
CA ASN A 627 -18.67 14.90 -20.42
C ASN A 627 -18.37 14.20 -19.08
N ILE A 628 -19.28 13.36 -18.58
CA ILE A 628 -19.14 12.64 -17.31
C ILE A 628 -18.21 11.42 -17.46
N TYR A 629 -18.19 10.77 -18.63
CA TYR A 629 -17.42 9.54 -18.86
C TYR A 629 -15.91 9.77 -19.06
N LEU A 630 -15.48 10.95 -19.51
CA LEU A 630 -14.05 11.30 -19.63
C LEU A 630 -13.38 11.55 -18.27
N GLN A 631 -14.17 11.69 -17.20
CA GLN A 631 -13.72 12.16 -15.89
C GLN A 631 -13.66 11.05 -14.80
N ILE A 632 -13.92 9.79 -15.16
CA ILE A 632 -13.92 8.63 -14.24
C ILE A 632 -12.51 8.03 -14.05
N ILE A 633 -11.52 8.41 -14.87
CA ILE A 633 -10.20 7.76 -14.94
C ILE A 633 -9.34 7.93 -13.66
N ASP A 634 -9.70 8.81 -12.72
CA ASP A 634 -8.92 9.02 -11.48
C ASP A 634 -9.27 8.09 -10.32
N SER A 635 -10.21 7.15 -10.51
CA SER A 635 -10.62 6.20 -9.45
C SER A 635 -10.08 4.78 -9.62
N ILE A 636 -9.18 4.55 -10.57
CA ILE A 636 -8.33 3.35 -10.63
C ILE A 636 -6.96 3.74 -10.08
N PRO A 637 -6.43 3.09 -9.02
CA PRO A 637 -5.03 3.27 -8.66
C PRO A 637 -4.19 2.59 -9.76
N PHE A 638 -3.89 3.33 -10.82
CA PHE A 638 -2.83 2.95 -11.74
C PHE A 638 -1.52 3.00 -10.95
N TYR A 639 -0.73 1.93 -11.10
CA TYR A 639 0.62 1.78 -10.60
C TYR A 639 1.60 2.73 -11.30
N ASP A 640 1.30 4.03 -11.32
CA ASP A 640 2.27 5.07 -11.62
C ASP A 640 2.58 5.83 -10.34
N VAL A 641 3.69 5.42 -9.73
CA VAL A 641 4.36 6.17 -8.69
C VAL A 641 4.96 7.41 -9.35
N GLN A 642 4.14 8.43 -9.59
CA GLN A 642 4.56 9.80 -9.89
C GLN A 642 3.32 10.68 -9.87
N THR A 643 3.40 11.83 -9.20
CA THR A 643 2.44 12.96 -9.13
C THR A 643 1.51 13.10 -7.90
N SER A 644 1.64 12.37 -6.80
CA SER A 644 0.94 12.77 -5.56
C SER A 644 1.73 13.87 -4.82
N ASP A 645 1.88 15.05 -5.43
CA ASP A 645 2.47 16.20 -4.75
C ASP A 645 1.41 16.87 -3.86
N ASP A 646 1.85 17.35 -2.68
CA ASP A 646 1.27 18.44 -1.88
C ASP A 646 -0.03 18.18 -1.06
N GLU A 647 -0.14 17.24 -0.11
CA GLU A 647 -1.25 17.29 0.87
C GLU A 647 -1.19 18.57 1.74
N ASP A 648 -2.04 19.54 1.42
CA ASP A 648 -2.20 20.80 2.15
C ASP A 648 -3.14 20.54 3.35
N VAL A 649 -2.63 20.63 4.59
CA VAL A 649 -3.37 20.53 5.88
C VAL A 649 -4.31 21.73 6.10
N THR A 650 -4.93 22.21 5.02
CA THR A 650 -6.08 23.12 5.08
C THR A 650 -7.35 22.39 5.54
N THR A 651 -7.26 21.08 5.82
CA THR A 651 -8.34 20.21 6.29
C THR A 651 -8.69 20.34 7.77
N ASP A 652 -7.85 20.97 8.58
CA ASP A 652 -8.14 21.14 10.01
C ASP A 652 -9.10 22.33 10.22
N ASP A 653 -10.34 22.14 9.77
CA ASP A 653 -11.52 22.83 10.29
C ASP A 653 -11.91 22.27 11.70
N GLU A 654 -11.12 21.35 12.25
CA GLU A 654 -11.29 20.79 13.60
C GLU A 654 -10.46 21.59 14.63
N ILE A 655 -11.14 22.52 15.31
CA ILE A 655 -10.81 22.90 16.69
C ILE A 655 -11.48 21.91 17.63
#